data_AF-A0A6B3NJZ7-F1
#
_entry.id   AF-A0A6B3NJZ7-F1
#
_cell.length_a   1.000
_cell.length_b   1.000
_cell.length_c   1.000
_cell.angle_alpha   90.00
_cell.angle_beta   90.00
_cell.angle_gamma   90.00
#
_symmetry.space_group_name_H-M   'P 1'
#
loop_
_entity.id
_entity.type
_entity.pdbx_description
1 polymer ?
#
loop_
_entity_poly.entity_id
_entity_poly.type
_entity_poly.pdbx_seq_one_letter_code
_entity_poly.pdbx_strand_id
1 'polypeptide(L)'
;MHPNLEEVIGGRYRIFRILGSGGFAQTYLAQDEHKHNRCCVVKLLQPQSCHPGVLGKASELFKQEAKILHQLGDKHPQIPQLLADFEENQQFYLVQEYIEGYPLSEELTCHQQAEESQATFNQQQVIQLLRDILEILEFVHKQGIIHRDIKPSNLMRRNSDGKIVLIDFGAVKQIVSLDITSSGEMSSTLAIGTNGYMPVEQMEGYPQFNSDIYAVGMVAIEALTGLNPQNLPIDPQTLEKVWRYSVPDRAMPKVGDELAEVLDRMVRRNFNERYQSVTEVLQVLKGLSSNEQAQTKKPSQTINLPEPAATNNFWLRLRRCLKLTRWLGLGLAALAAAVIFHHISLIIISKTCPIKLGDYISCGEEALLQISPPVPKQMGVEFLANSSYKQAVESLIISWKEQRKDPETLIYLNNALLEARGAKYYTIAVVVPTFWNEDTNVNSTEIAQEVLRGVAQAQTEVNLGLFDTDDQLLKNFPGKDFLQGQAINNNIGLRIVIADDTNKVEDARQRAKALAKQQDILGVIGHYTSTLTLAALDIYQKNKLVLISPGAVTEELSGEKLLSGKPKDFFFRTVPRAETFSKYLAEYLRQKAGQEKAVIFYNDNSSFSYSLWREYTKSFTKLEGKVVNISEYKLYNPNFNVKKVLEEVSKQGEATLVLFPDAQVNYALDNALNLIKANNGRNWIAGGWTLYNPKTLAIADLKLLEKLVLVVPWHPLNSPNPDFSKHTQRLWGKTASPNTA
;
A
#
# COMPACT_ATOMS: atom_id res chain seq x y z
N MET A 1 2.01 12.93 -21.98
CA MET A 1 1.63 11.80 -22.87
C MET A 1 2.86 10.93 -23.05
N HIS A 2 2.70 9.61 -23.10
CA HIS A 2 3.81 8.68 -23.37
C HIS A 2 3.92 8.46 -24.88
N PRO A 3 5.14 8.35 -25.44
CA PRO A 3 5.31 8.07 -26.87
C PRO A 3 4.68 6.72 -27.25
N ASN A 4 4.01 6.68 -28.38
CA ASN A 4 3.43 5.46 -28.95
C ASN A 4 4.52 4.56 -29.56
N LEU A 5 4.21 3.27 -29.73
CA LEU A 5 5.06 2.38 -30.53
C LEU A 5 5.14 2.91 -31.97
N GLU A 6 6.32 2.82 -32.58
CA GLU A 6 6.70 3.40 -33.89
C GLU A 6 6.76 4.94 -33.95
N GLU A 7 6.54 5.65 -32.84
CA GLU A 7 6.76 7.09 -32.77
C GLU A 7 8.26 7.43 -32.84
N VAL A 8 8.60 8.48 -33.59
CA VAL A 8 9.97 9.00 -33.67
C VAL A 8 10.10 10.21 -32.75
N ILE A 9 10.91 10.06 -31.69
CA ILE A 9 11.19 11.14 -30.73
C ILE A 9 12.53 11.82 -31.05
N GLY A 10 12.64 13.10 -30.72
CA GLY A 10 13.83 13.91 -31.04
C GLY A 10 14.19 13.92 -32.53
N GLY A 11 13.21 13.61 -33.41
CA GLY A 11 13.38 13.48 -34.85
C GLY A 11 14.38 12.41 -35.31
N ARG A 12 14.74 11.44 -34.46
CA ARG A 12 15.83 10.48 -34.73
C ARG A 12 15.62 9.08 -34.15
N TYR A 13 14.95 8.96 -33.01
CA TYR A 13 14.88 7.70 -32.28
C TYR A 13 13.49 7.12 -32.40
N ARG A 14 13.36 6.02 -33.14
CA ARG A 14 12.09 5.32 -33.31
C ARG A 14 11.85 4.34 -32.16
N ILE A 15 10.75 4.52 -31.42
CA ILE A 15 10.38 3.64 -30.31
C ILE A 15 9.89 2.29 -30.85
N PHE A 16 10.53 1.21 -30.43
CA PHE A 16 10.23 -0.15 -30.89
C PHE A 16 9.52 -1.00 -29.84
N ARG A 17 9.90 -0.88 -28.56
CA ARG A 17 9.32 -1.67 -27.47
C ARG A 17 9.50 -0.97 -26.13
N ILE A 18 8.56 -1.14 -25.21
CA ILE A 18 8.74 -0.74 -23.80
C ILE A 18 9.61 -1.80 -23.11
N LEU A 19 10.74 -1.40 -22.50
CA LEU A 19 11.62 -2.28 -21.73
C LEU A 19 11.28 -2.29 -20.24
N GLY A 20 10.72 -1.20 -19.72
CA GLY A 20 10.31 -1.10 -18.33
C GLY A 20 9.51 0.17 -18.07
N SER A 21 8.58 0.10 -17.14
CA SER A 21 7.79 1.24 -16.67
C SER A 21 7.91 1.31 -15.14
N GLY A 22 8.30 2.46 -14.61
CA GLY A 22 8.41 2.70 -13.17
C GLY A 22 7.90 4.09 -12.79
N GLY A 23 7.67 4.32 -11.50
CA GLY A 23 7.01 5.55 -10.99
C GLY A 23 7.73 6.88 -11.22
N PHE A 24 8.94 6.87 -11.80
CA PHE A 24 9.74 8.07 -12.08
C PHE A 24 10.28 8.13 -13.52
N ALA A 25 10.21 7.02 -14.28
CA ALA A 25 10.74 6.95 -15.63
C ALA A 25 10.13 5.81 -16.42
N GLN A 26 10.05 5.98 -17.74
CA GLN A 26 9.72 4.91 -18.67
C GLN A 26 10.89 4.65 -19.61
N THR A 27 11.25 3.38 -19.74
CA THR A 27 12.42 2.93 -20.51
C THR A 27 11.94 2.18 -21.74
N TYR A 28 12.47 2.57 -22.90
CA TYR A 28 12.13 2.02 -24.20
C TYR A 28 13.37 1.48 -24.90
N LEU A 29 13.18 0.45 -25.70
CA LEU A 29 14.09 0.06 -26.77
C LEU A 29 13.72 0.88 -28.00
N ALA A 30 14.70 1.55 -28.59
CA ALA A 30 14.53 2.35 -29.78
C ALA A 30 15.61 2.03 -30.82
N GLN A 31 15.40 2.46 -32.05
CA GLN A 31 16.39 2.44 -33.11
C GLN A 31 16.80 3.86 -33.48
N ASP A 32 18.11 4.08 -33.59
CA ASP A 32 18.68 5.33 -34.10
C ASP A 32 18.65 5.32 -35.63
N GLU A 33 17.69 6.02 -36.23
CA GLU A 33 17.49 6.06 -37.68
C GLU A 33 18.69 6.67 -38.43
N HIS A 34 19.47 7.51 -37.74
CA HIS A 34 20.63 8.17 -38.32
C HIS A 34 21.92 7.33 -38.21
N LYS A 35 21.90 6.22 -37.47
CA LYS A 35 23.05 5.30 -37.30
C LYS A 35 22.69 3.87 -37.69
N HIS A 36 22.22 3.68 -38.92
CA HIS A 36 21.89 2.36 -39.50
C HIS A 36 20.91 1.54 -38.64
N ASN A 37 19.95 2.21 -37.98
CA ASN A 37 18.96 1.58 -37.09
C ASN A 37 19.58 0.80 -35.93
N ARG A 38 20.76 1.21 -35.44
CA ARG A 38 21.37 0.62 -34.26
C ARG A 38 20.45 0.79 -33.04
N CYS A 39 20.27 -0.30 -32.29
CA CYS A 39 19.46 -0.28 -31.07
C CYS A 39 20.08 0.63 -30.00
N CYS A 40 19.22 1.38 -29.31
CA CYS A 40 19.55 2.21 -28.16
C CYS A 40 18.43 2.13 -27.11
N VAL A 41 18.74 2.55 -25.89
CA VAL A 41 17.77 2.66 -24.79
C VAL A 41 17.35 4.12 -24.65
N VAL A 42 16.04 4.39 -24.64
CA VAL A 42 15.50 5.72 -24.37
C VAL A 42 14.84 5.71 -23.00
N LYS A 43 15.25 6.61 -22.12
CA LYS A 43 14.64 6.82 -20.81
C LYS A 43 13.92 8.17 -20.79
N LEU A 44 12.60 8.11 -20.62
CA LEU A 44 11.73 9.27 -20.44
C LEU A 44 11.59 9.56 -18.94
N LEU A 45 11.97 10.76 -18.52
CA LEU A 45 11.82 11.26 -17.16
C LEU A 45 10.71 12.32 -17.14
N GLN A 46 9.77 12.19 -16.21
CA GLN A 46 8.63 13.11 -16.09
C GLN A 46 8.61 13.72 -14.69
N PRO A 47 8.76 15.05 -14.54
CA PRO A 47 8.59 15.73 -13.25
C PRO A 47 7.16 15.56 -12.74
N GLN A 48 7.00 15.49 -11.42
CA GLN A 48 5.69 15.32 -10.78
C GLN A 48 4.83 16.59 -10.78
N SER A 49 5.42 17.75 -11.09
CA SER A 49 4.74 19.05 -11.10
C SER A 49 5.05 19.82 -12.38
N CYS A 50 3.99 20.37 -12.99
CA CYS A 50 4.10 21.25 -14.17
C CYS A 50 4.33 22.73 -13.78
N HIS A 51 4.64 23.03 -12.52
CA HIS A 51 4.89 24.40 -12.09
C HIS A 51 6.17 24.96 -12.77
N PRO A 52 6.16 26.17 -13.35
CA PRO A 52 7.30 26.71 -14.09
C PRO A 52 8.62 26.74 -13.31
N GLY A 53 8.56 27.04 -12.00
CA GLY A 53 9.74 26.98 -11.13
C GLY A 53 10.29 25.57 -10.90
N VAL A 54 9.43 24.55 -10.89
CA VAL A 54 9.85 23.14 -10.79
C VAL A 54 10.42 22.66 -12.11
N LEU A 55 9.80 23.00 -13.24
CA LEU A 55 10.30 22.66 -14.58
C LEU A 55 11.67 23.30 -14.85
N GLY A 56 11.88 24.55 -14.44
CA GLY A 56 13.18 25.22 -14.55
C GLY A 56 14.28 24.49 -13.77
N LYS A 57 13.99 24.11 -12.53
CA LYS A 57 14.96 23.35 -11.72
C LYS A 57 15.16 21.92 -12.22
N ALA A 58 14.11 21.27 -12.69
CA ALA A 58 14.17 19.95 -13.30
C ALA A 58 15.06 19.96 -14.56
N SER A 59 14.99 21.00 -15.39
CA SER A 59 15.88 21.16 -16.56
C SER A 59 17.34 21.38 -16.16
N GLU A 60 17.62 22.17 -15.11
CA GLU A 60 18.98 22.33 -14.57
C GLU A 60 19.56 21.00 -14.09
N LEU A 61 18.80 20.27 -13.27
CA LEU A 61 19.21 18.95 -12.76
C LEU A 61 19.38 17.96 -13.90
N PHE A 62 18.47 17.95 -14.88
CA PHE A 62 18.56 17.09 -16.07
C PHE A 62 19.87 17.29 -16.83
N LYS A 63 20.27 18.53 -17.10
CA LYS A 63 21.53 18.84 -17.79
C LYS A 63 22.75 18.45 -16.95
N GLN A 64 22.67 18.63 -15.63
CA GLN A 64 23.74 18.22 -14.71
C GLN A 64 23.92 16.69 -14.70
N GLU A 65 22.82 15.95 -14.66
CA GLU A 65 22.81 14.49 -14.64
C GLU A 65 23.24 13.89 -16.00
N ALA A 66 22.77 14.46 -17.11
CA ALA A 66 23.23 14.09 -18.45
C ALA A 66 24.75 14.28 -18.60
N LYS A 67 25.30 15.39 -18.09
CA LYS A 67 26.74 15.65 -18.09
C LYS A 67 27.51 14.60 -17.29
N ILE A 68 27.01 14.19 -16.14
CA ILE A 68 27.62 13.14 -15.31
C ILE A 68 27.62 11.80 -16.07
N LEU A 69 26.48 11.39 -16.62
CA LEU A 69 26.36 10.15 -17.38
C LEU A 69 27.29 10.10 -18.59
N HIS A 70 27.38 11.21 -19.33
CA HIS A 70 28.31 11.33 -20.46
C HIS A 70 29.76 11.16 -20.00
N GLN A 71 30.16 11.79 -18.90
CA GLN A 71 31.52 11.69 -18.36
C GLN A 71 31.88 10.28 -17.89
N LEU A 72 30.93 9.56 -17.29
CA LEU A 72 31.14 8.21 -16.77
C LEU A 72 31.15 7.16 -17.90
N GLY A 73 30.15 7.19 -18.79
CA GLY A 73 30.00 6.21 -19.87
C GLY A 73 31.13 6.25 -20.90
N ASP A 74 31.68 7.43 -21.20
CA ASP A 74 32.82 7.56 -22.13
C ASP A 74 34.11 6.92 -21.59
N LYS A 75 34.23 6.82 -20.27
CA LYS A 75 35.48 6.46 -19.60
C LYS A 75 35.47 5.07 -18.98
N HIS A 76 34.32 4.39 -18.93
CA HIS A 76 34.21 3.08 -18.30
C HIS A 76 33.36 2.09 -19.13
N PRO A 77 33.93 0.93 -19.55
CA PRO A 77 33.26 -0.02 -20.46
C PRO A 77 32.10 -0.82 -19.84
N GLN A 78 31.84 -0.65 -18.54
CA GLN A 78 30.74 -1.27 -17.79
C GLN A 78 29.72 -0.22 -17.31
N ILE A 79 29.73 0.98 -17.89
CA ILE A 79 28.69 2.00 -17.75
C ILE A 79 28.24 2.36 -19.18
N PRO A 80 26.95 2.27 -19.53
CA PRO A 80 26.49 2.59 -20.89
C PRO A 80 26.82 4.02 -21.29
N GLN A 81 27.26 4.20 -22.54
CA GLN A 81 27.48 5.55 -23.09
C GLN A 81 26.16 6.30 -23.23
N LEU A 82 26.16 7.59 -22.87
CA LEU A 82 25.06 8.50 -23.20
C LEU A 82 25.22 8.95 -24.65
N LEU A 83 24.28 8.55 -25.51
CA LEU A 83 24.30 8.84 -26.94
C LEU A 83 23.67 10.19 -27.28
N ALA A 84 22.66 10.60 -26.50
CA ALA A 84 22.01 11.91 -26.58
C ALA A 84 21.20 12.21 -25.32
N ASP A 85 20.95 13.49 -25.10
CA ASP A 85 19.98 14.00 -24.14
C ASP A 85 19.21 15.14 -24.81
N PHE A 86 17.89 15.19 -24.61
CA PHE A 86 17.08 16.27 -25.17
C PHE A 86 15.77 16.48 -24.38
N GLU A 87 15.18 17.66 -24.62
CA GLU A 87 13.90 18.06 -24.07
C GLU A 87 12.89 18.20 -25.21
N GLU A 88 11.73 17.56 -25.08
CA GLU A 88 10.64 17.64 -26.07
C GLU A 88 9.31 17.62 -25.31
N ASN A 89 8.37 18.51 -25.66
CA ASN A 89 7.05 18.59 -24.99
C ASN A 89 7.09 18.66 -23.45
N GLN A 90 8.06 19.40 -22.89
CA GLN A 90 8.31 19.51 -21.43
C GLN A 90 8.67 18.18 -20.74
N GLN A 91 9.17 17.24 -21.53
CA GLN A 91 9.65 15.94 -21.07
C GLN A 91 11.14 15.81 -21.34
N PHE A 92 11.83 15.05 -20.49
CA PHE A 92 13.27 14.91 -20.51
C PHE A 92 13.64 13.50 -20.97
N TYR A 93 14.49 13.40 -21.99
CA TYR A 93 14.87 12.13 -22.62
C TYR A 93 16.37 11.90 -22.52
N LEU A 94 16.77 10.75 -22.00
CA LEU A 94 18.15 10.25 -22.07
C LEU A 94 18.21 9.08 -23.04
N VAL A 95 19.14 9.12 -23.98
CA VAL A 95 19.39 8.03 -24.92
C VAL A 95 20.74 7.41 -24.61
N GLN A 96 20.75 6.11 -24.33
CA GLN A 96 21.92 5.37 -23.90
C GLN A 96 22.22 4.20 -24.85
N GLU A 97 23.47 3.74 -24.80
CA GLU A 97 23.87 2.49 -25.44
C GLU A 97 22.98 1.33 -24.99
N TYR A 98 22.51 0.53 -25.96
CA TYR A 98 21.83 -0.72 -25.67
C TYR A 98 22.85 -1.81 -25.33
N ILE A 99 22.70 -2.41 -24.15
CA ILE A 99 23.53 -3.52 -23.70
C ILE A 99 22.79 -4.83 -23.98
N GLU A 100 23.40 -5.68 -24.80
CA GLU A 100 22.87 -7.02 -25.07
C GLU A 100 23.23 -7.97 -23.93
N GLY A 101 22.21 -8.46 -23.24
CA GLY A 101 22.36 -9.16 -21.97
C GLY A 101 21.03 -9.43 -21.29
N TYR A 102 21.10 -9.80 -20.02
CA TYR A 102 19.94 -9.97 -19.15
C TYR A 102 20.21 -9.32 -17.77
N PRO A 103 19.20 -8.77 -17.09
CA PRO A 103 19.38 -8.20 -15.77
C PRO A 103 19.73 -9.29 -14.74
N LEU A 104 20.54 -8.94 -13.75
CA LEU A 104 20.93 -9.84 -12.65
C LEU A 104 19.70 -10.33 -11.88
N SER A 105 18.61 -9.54 -11.83
CA SER A 105 17.35 -9.99 -11.22
C SER A 105 16.77 -11.25 -11.87
N GLU A 106 16.88 -11.39 -13.20
CA GLU A 106 16.44 -12.60 -13.89
C GLU A 106 17.36 -13.77 -13.58
N GLU A 107 18.68 -13.52 -13.54
CA GLU A 107 19.69 -14.52 -13.13
C GLU A 107 19.38 -15.09 -11.74
N LEU A 108 19.07 -14.22 -10.78
CA LEU A 108 18.78 -14.63 -9.39
C LEU A 108 17.41 -15.33 -9.26
N THR A 109 16.44 -15.02 -10.12
CA THR A 109 15.08 -15.61 -10.09
C THR A 109 15.02 -16.98 -10.76
N CYS A 110 15.72 -17.20 -11.88
CA CYS A 110 15.72 -18.48 -12.60
C CYS A 110 16.25 -19.65 -11.76
N HIS A 111 17.11 -19.39 -10.78
CA HIS A 111 17.64 -20.41 -9.86
C HIS A 111 16.68 -20.74 -8.69
N GLN A 112 15.61 -19.98 -8.47
CA GLN A 112 14.59 -20.28 -7.44
C GLN A 112 13.56 -21.32 -7.89
N GLN A 113 13.48 -21.63 -9.19
CA GLN A 113 12.52 -22.59 -9.77
C GLN A 113 13.10 -23.99 -10.02
N ALA A 114 14.40 -24.21 -9.80
CA ALA A 114 14.98 -25.54 -9.80
C ALA A 114 14.65 -26.23 -8.48
N GLU A 115 14.05 -27.42 -8.53
CA GLU A 115 13.48 -28.17 -7.39
C GLU A 115 14.48 -28.61 -6.29
N GLU A 116 15.71 -28.11 -6.29
CA GLU A 116 16.71 -28.39 -5.26
C GLU A 116 17.11 -27.10 -4.55
N SER A 117 16.83 -27.05 -3.24
CA SER A 117 17.24 -26.03 -2.29
C SER A 117 18.76 -25.88 -2.20
N GLN A 118 19.39 -25.34 -3.23
CA GLN A 118 20.81 -25.02 -3.28
C GLN A 118 21.01 -23.52 -3.51
N ALA A 119 22.06 -22.98 -2.87
CA ALA A 119 22.45 -21.58 -3.01
C ALA A 119 22.49 -21.17 -4.49
N THR A 120 21.87 -20.03 -4.83
CA THR A 120 21.84 -19.54 -6.22
C THR A 120 23.26 -19.41 -6.75
N PHE A 121 24.17 -18.81 -5.98
CA PHE A 121 25.59 -18.69 -6.28
C PHE A 121 26.44 -19.34 -5.18
N ASN A 122 27.55 -19.98 -5.56
CA ASN A 122 28.58 -20.42 -4.62
C ASN A 122 29.48 -19.24 -4.18
N GLN A 123 30.28 -19.46 -3.13
CA GLN A 123 31.21 -18.46 -2.58
C GLN A 123 32.09 -17.79 -3.65
N GLN A 124 32.66 -18.55 -4.59
CA GLN A 124 33.54 -17.99 -5.62
C GLN A 124 32.78 -17.11 -6.62
N GLN A 125 31.57 -17.51 -7.00
CA GLN A 125 30.69 -16.72 -7.86
C GLN A 125 30.29 -15.41 -7.18
N VAL A 126 30.03 -15.42 -5.87
CA VAL A 126 29.71 -14.21 -5.10
C VAL A 126 30.92 -13.29 -4.94
N ILE A 127 32.11 -13.83 -4.70
CA ILE A 127 33.35 -13.03 -4.70
C ILE A 127 33.56 -12.36 -6.05
N GLN A 128 33.33 -13.07 -7.16
CA GLN A 128 33.44 -12.49 -8.50
C GLN A 128 32.39 -11.41 -8.74
N LEU A 129 31.13 -11.65 -8.35
CA LEU A 129 30.05 -10.66 -8.44
C LEU A 129 30.37 -9.38 -7.66
N LEU A 130 30.87 -9.54 -6.43
CA LEU A 130 31.31 -8.42 -5.59
C LEU A 130 32.41 -7.62 -6.30
N ARG A 131 33.44 -8.28 -6.86
CA ARG A 131 34.52 -7.61 -7.59
C ARG A 131 33.99 -6.84 -8.80
N ASP A 132 33.17 -7.49 -9.63
CA ASP A 132 32.63 -6.87 -10.84
C ASP A 132 31.85 -5.58 -10.52
N ILE A 133 31.05 -5.56 -9.45
CA ILE A 133 30.27 -4.38 -9.06
C ILE A 133 31.16 -3.34 -8.37
N LEU A 134 32.04 -3.77 -7.45
CA LEU A 134 32.90 -2.87 -6.68
C LEU A 134 33.95 -2.18 -7.58
N GLU A 135 34.47 -2.82 -8.62
CA GLU A 135 35.38 -2.16 -9.57
C GLU A 135 34.70 -0.99 -10.30
N ILE A 136 33.43 -1.16 -10.68
CA ILE A 136 32.63 -0.07 -11.26
C ILE A 136 32.42 1.05 -10.23
N LEU A 137 32.04 0.71 -9.00
CA LEU A 137 31.81 1.70 -7.95
C LEU A 137 33.08 2.43 -7.53
N GLU A 138 34.24 1.78 -7.56
CA GLU A 138 35.51 2.43 -7.27
C GLU A 138 35.78 3.57 -8.28
N PHE A 139 35.50 3.32 -9.56
CA PHE A 139 35.58 4.35 -10.59
C PHE A 139 34.57 5.48 -10.35
N VAL A 140 33.31 5.17 -10.06
CA VAL A 140 32.25 6.15 -9.79
C VAL A 140 32.56 7.02 -8.56
N HIS A 141 32.98 6.39 -7.46
CA HIS A 141 33.31 7.08 -6.20
C HIS A 141 34.54 7.98 -6.34
N LYS A 142 35.54 7.60 -7.16
CA LYS A 142 36.69 8.46 -7.49
C LYS A 142 36.30 9.75 -8.22
N GLN A 143 35.14 9.78 -8.88
CA GLN A 143 34.58 11.00 -9.47
C GLN A 143 33.74 11.82 -8.47
N GLY A 144 33.66 11.40 -7.20
CA GLY A 144 32.89 12.07 -6.15
C GLY A 144 31.38 11.80 -6.22
N ILE A 145 30.95 10.75 -6.91
CA ILE A 145 29.54 10.43 -7.15
C ILE A 145 29.12 9.24 -6.28
N ILE A 146 27.92 9.31 -5.71
CA ILE A 146 27.25 8.21 -4.99
C ILE A 146 26.10 7.71 -5.86
N HIS A 147 25.99 6.41 -6.08
CA HIS A 147 25.03 5.83 -7.00
C HIS A 147 23.59 5.82 -6.46
N ARG A 148 23.40 5.44 -5.19
CA ARG A 148 22.14 5.47 -4.42
C ARG A 148 21.05 4.47 -4.83
N ASP A 149 21.15 3.77 -5.96
CA ASP A 149 20.15 2.75 -6.35
C ASP A 149 20.80 1.47 -6.91
N ILE A 150 21.80 0.93 -6.22
CA ILE A 150 22.38 -0.38 -6.58
C ILE A 150 21.39 -1.49 -6.21
N LYS A 151 21.03 -2.32 -7.19
CA LYS A 151 20.12 -3.47 -7.04
C LYS A 151 20.23 -4.39 -8.27
N PRO A 152 19.74 -5.65 -8.23
CA PRO A 152 19.90 -6.59 -9.34
C PRO A 152 19.26 -6.12 -10.66
N SER A 153 18.14 -5.40 -10.63
CA SER A 153 17.51 -4.90 -11.85
C SER A 153 18.25 -3.75 -12.53
N ASN A 154 19.23 -3.13 -11.86
CA ASN A 154 20.10 -2.09 -12.43
C ASN A 154 21.49 -2.63 -12.82
N LEU A 155 21.73 -3.94 -12.67
CA LEU A 155 22.97 -4.62 -13.01
C LEU A 155 22.68 -5.61 -14.13
N MET A 156 23.33 -5.47 -15.29
CA MET A 156 23.08 -6.30 -16.46
C MET A 156 24.27 -7.21 -16.74
N ARG A 157 24.02 -8.52 -16.90
CA ARG A 157 25.01 -9.47 -17.36
C ARG A 157 25.15 -9.33 -18.87
N ARG A 158 26.30 -8.84 -19.33
CA ARG A 158 26.56 -8.65 -20.76
C ARG A 158 26.88 -9.99 -21.42
N ASN A 159 26.19 -10.30 -22.53
CA ASN A 159 26.35 -11.58 -23.22
C ASN A 159 27.74 -11.79 -23.82
N SER A 160 28.40 -10.71 -24.27
CA SER A 160 29.66 -10.82 -25.02
C SER A 160 30.85 -11.30 -24.18
N ASP A 161 30.86 -11.01 -22.88
CA ASP A 161 32.00 -11.28 -21.99
C ASP A 161 31.61 -11.68 -20.55
N GLY A 162 30.31 -11.78 -20.24
CA GLY A 162 29.80 -12.19 -18.94
C GLY A 162 29.99 -11.17 -17.82
N LYS A 163 30.47 -9.95 -18.12
CA LYS A 163 30.70 -8.91 -17.11
C LYS A 163 29.41 -8.22 -16.71
N ILE A 164 29.36 -7.72 -15.47
CA ILE A 164 28.31 -6.81 -15.02
C ILE A 164 28.46 -5.44 -15.67
N VAL A 165 27.36 -4.87 -16.14
CA VAL A 165 27.23 -3.49 -16.61
C VAL A 165 26.20 -2.78 -15.74
N LEU A 166 26.54 -1.59 -15.24
CA LEU A 166 25.68 -0.76 -14.39
C LEU A 166 24.84 0.17 -15.27
N ILE A 167 23.55 -0.15 -15.44
CA ILE A 167 22.70 0.45 -16.49
C ILE A 167 21.83 1.61 -16.04
N ASP A 168 21.65 1.86 -14.73
CA ASP A 168 20.78 2.94 -14.26
C ASP A 168 21.31 3.67 -13.02
N PHE A 169 21.66 4.95 -13.17
CA PHE A 169 22.16 5.81 -12.10
C PHE A 169 21.02 6.48 -11.32
N GLY A 170 21.00 6.28 -10.00
CA GLY A 170 20.01 6.88 -9.10
C GLY A 170 20.07 8.41 -9.02
N ALA A 171 21.17 9.04 -9.42
CA ALA A 171 21.33 10.49 -9.43
C ALA A 171 20.29 11.20 -10.33
N VAL A 172 19.93 10.56 -11.45
CA VAL A 172 18.87 11.00 -12.38
C VAL A 172 17.49 11.11 -11.72
N LYS A 173 17.26 10.43 -10.59
CA LYS A 173 15.95 10.43 -9.90
C LYS A 173 15.66 11.71 -9.10
N GLN A 174 16.66 12.56 -8.84
CA GLN A 174 16.46 13.87 -8.16
C GLN A 174 15.60 14.84 -8.99
N ILE A 175 15.57 14.65 -10.31
CA ILE A 175 14.79 15.48 -11.25
C ILE A 175 13.28 15.33 -11.01
N VAL A 176 12.86 14.14 -10.55
CA VAL A 176 11.46 13.73 -10.46
C VAL A 176 10.88 13.93 -9.06
N SER A 177 11.74 14.09 -8.04
CA SER A 177 11.36 14.25 -6.63
C SER A 177 11.15 15.71 -6.21
N LEU A 178 11.29 16.67 -7.12
CA LEU A 178 11.08 18.08 -6.84
C LEU A 178 9.59 18.41 -6.72
N ASP A 179 9.22 18.99 -5.59
CA ASP A 179 7.87 19.54 -5.37
C ASP A 179 7.94 20.88 -4.62
N ILE A 180 6.82 21.60 -4.63
CA ILE A 180 6.65 22.83 -3.84
C ILE A 180 5.93 22.45 -2.54
N THR A 181 6.59 22.68 -1.42
CA THR A 181 6.00 22.45 -0.09
C THR A 181 4.82 23.39 0.15
N SER A 182 4.01 23.08 1.16
CA SER A 182 2.90 23.93 1.61
C SER A 182 3.31 25.36 2.04
N SER A 183 4.60 25.62 2.27
CA SER A 183 5.17 26.94 2.55
C SER A 183 5.61 27.73 1.30
N GLY A 184 5.50 27.14 0.10
CA GLY A 184 5.99 27.74 -1.15
C GLY A 184 7.49 27.55 -1.38
N GLU A 185 8.16 26.73 -0.57
CA GLU A 185 9.58 26.40 -0.72
C GLU A 185 9.76 25.15 -1.57
N MET A 186 10.86 25.07 -2.31
CA MET A 186 11.17 23.90 -3.13
C MET A 186 11.82 22.82 -2.27
N SER A 187 11.28 21.60 -2.27
CA SER A 187 11.82 20.48 -1.49
C SER A 187 11.82 19.18 -2.29
N SER A 188 12.75 18.27 -1.98
CA SER A 188 12.79 16.92 -2.53
C SER A 188 11.97 15.98 -1.64
N THR A 189 10.89 15.42 -2.17
CA THR A 189 9.88 14.68 -1.37
C THR A 189 10.13 13.17 -1.29
N LEU A 190 11.07 12.62 -2.06
CA LEU A 190 11.38 11.19 -2.12
C LEU A 190 12.82 10.88 -1.70
N ALA A 191 12.98 9.91 -0.80
CA ALA A 191 14.26 9.24 -0.60
C ALA A 191 14.58 8.38 -1.84
N ILE A 192 15.78 8.52 -2.38
CA ILE A 192 16.21 7.78 -3.56
C ILE A 192 16.75 6.43 -3.12
N GLY A 193 16.18 5.34 -3.62
CA GLY A 193 16.66 3.97 -3.41
C GLY A 193 15.55 2.94 -3.51
N THR A 194 15.92 1.66 -3.46
CA THR A 194 14.97 0.54 -3.52
C THR A 194 14.94 -0.19 -2.19
N ASN A 195 13.73 -0.45 -1.66
CA ASN A 195 13.53 -1.14 -0.38
C ASN A 195 14.31 -2.46 -0.34
N GLY A 196 14.95 -2.76 0.79
CA GLY A 196 15.82 -3.93 0.98
C GLY A 196 17.29 -3.68 0.62
N TYR A 197 17.59 -2.77 -0.31
CA TYR A 197 18.96 -2.39 -0.70
C TYR A 197 19.36 -1.01 -0.19
N MET A 198 18.37 -0.16 0.11
CA MET A 198 18.57 1.19 0.60
C MET A 198 18.85 1.19 2.11
N PRO A 199 20.00 1.71 2.57
CA PRO A 199 20.32 1.81 3.99
C PRO A 199 19.64 3.02 4.65
N VAL A 200 19.59 3.01 5.99
CA VAL A 200 18.81 3.97 6.80
C VAL A 200 19.29 5.40 6.61
N GLU A 201 20.60 5.65 6.56
CA GLU A 201 21.12 7.01 6.38
C GLU A 201 20.72 7.62 5.04
N GLN A 202 20.52 6.78 4.01
CA GLN A 202 20.02 7.21 2.71
C GLN A 202 18.49 7.45 2.75
N MET A 203 17.74 6.63 3.50
CA MET A 203 16.31 6.88 3.75
C MET A 203 16.08 8.21 4.47
N GLU A 204 16.99 8.59 5.36
CA GLU A 204 16.97 9.86 6.09
C GLU A 204 17.48 11.06 5.26
N GLY A 205 17.93 10.82 4.03
CA GLY A 205 18.37 11.86 3.10
C GLY A 205 19.86 12.22 3.16
N TYR A 206 20.68 11.43 3.88
CA TYR A 206 22.11 11.65 4.07
C TYR A 206 22.98 10.51 3.49
N PRO A 207 22.88 10.20 2.18
CA PRO A 207 23.64 9.11 1.58
C PRO A 207 25.15 9.34 1.69
N GLN A 208 25.88 8.27 1.94
CA GLN A 208 27.34 8.21 2.02
C GLN A 208 27.90 7.29 0.93
N PHE A 209 29.20 7.35 0.64
CA PHE A 209 29.82 6.40 -0.30
C PHE A 209 29.65 4.94 0.16
N ASN A 210 29.70 4.70 1.48
CA ASN A 210 29.45 3.38 2.06
C ASN A 210 27.96 2.99 2.13
N SER A 211 27.04 3.85 1.67
CA SER A 211 25.65 3.46 1.39
C SER A 211 25.57 2.56 0.15
N ASP A 212 26.36 2.83 -0.89
CA ASP A 212 26.46 1.93 -2.05
C ASP A 212 27.08 0.59 -1.67
N ILE A 213 28.04 0.58 -0.73
CA ILE A 213 28.67 -0.65 -0.21
C ILE A 213 27.63 -1.55 0.47
N TYR A 214 26.73 -0.96 1.26
CA TYR A 214 25.62 -1.70 1.87
C TYR A 214 24.72 -2.35 0.80
N ALA A 215 24.35 -1.59 -0.23
CA ALA A 215 23.51 -2.08 -1.30
C ALA A 215 24.18 -3.25 -2.06
N VAL A 216 25.49 -3.16 -2.33
CA VAL A 216 26.27 -4.27 -2.92
C VAL A 216 26.30 -5.49 -2.00
N GLY A 217 26.47 -5.27 -0.69
CA GLY A 217 26.41 -6.34 0.30
C GLY A 217 25.07 -7.08 0.28
N MET A 218 23.96 -6.36 0.14
CA MET A 218 22.63 -6.95 0.02
C MET A 218 22.42 -7.73 -1.29
N VAL A 219 22.96 -7.25 -2.42
CA VAL A 219 22.95 -8.00 -3.69
C VAL A 219 23.73 -9.32 -3.54
N ALA A 220 24.89 -9.28 -2.88
CA ALA A 220 25.69 -10.49 -2.64
C ALA A 220 25.01 -11.48 -1.69
N ILE A 221 24.35 -10.98 -0.64
CA ILE A 221 23.55 -11.80 0.28
C ILE A 221 22.37 -12.45 -0.45
N GLU A 222 21.64 -11.70 -1.29
CA GLU A 222 20.58 -12.25 -2.12
C GLU A 222 21.12 -13.34 -3.07
N ALA A 223 22.28 -13.12 -3.69
CA ALA A 223 22.91 -14.12 -4.56
C ALA A 223 23.32 -15.40 -3.80
N LEU A 224 23.74 -15.30 -2.53
CA LEU A 224 24.04 -16.47 -1.70
C LEU A 224 22.78 -17.21 -1.22
N THR A 225 21.76 -16.46 -0.85
CA THR A 225 20.59 -16.98 -0.12
C THR A 225 19.41 -17.31 -1.03
N GLY A 226 19.40 -16.75 -2.24
CA GLY A 226 18.22 -16.72 -3.11
C GLY A 226 17.06 -15.93 -2.50
N LEU A 227 17.29 -15.09 -1.48
CA LEU A 227 16.24 -14.34 -0.78
C LEU A 227 16.28 -12.87 -1.14
N ASN A 228 15.12 -12.34 -1.53
CA ASN A 228 14.96 -10.90 -1.63
C ASN A 228 15.34 -10.23 -0.29
N PRO A 229 16.23 -9.23 -0.26
CA PRO A 229 16.68 -8.59 0.98
C PRO A 229 15.56 -8.00 1.86
N GLN A 230 14.40 -7.69 1.29
CA GLN A 230 13.22 -7.26 2.04
C GLN A 230 12.71 -8.36 2.98
N ASN A 231 12.79 -9.61 2.53
CA ASN A 231 12.28 -10.80 3.24
C ASN A 231 13.27 -11.37 4.25
N LEU A 232 14.50 -10.84 4.30
CA LEU A 232 15.48 -11.24 5.30
C LEU A 232 15.01 -10.80 6.70
N PRO A 233 15.03 -11.70 7.70
CA PRO A 233 14.65 -11.38 9.06
C PRO A 233 15.57 -10.30 9.64
N ILE A 234 15.07 -9.59 10.64
CA ILE A 234 15.78 -8.49 11.29
C ILE A 234 16.02 -8.87 12.74
N ASP A 235 17.24 -8.68 13.23
CA ASP A 235 17.55 -8.81 14.65
C ASP A 235 16.85 -7.66 15.40
N PRO A 236 15.98 -7.95 16.38
CA PRO A 236 15.19 -6.92 17.07
C PRO A 236 16.00 -5.99 17.97
N GLN A 237 17.24 -6.35 18.34
CA GLN A 237 18.11 -5.53 19.19
C GLN A 237 18.99 -4.61 18.35
N THR A 238 19.60 -5.14 17.28
CA THR A 238 20.53 -4.37 16.44
C THR A 238 19.83 -3.71 15.26
N LEU A 239 18.62 -4.16 14.91
CA LEU A 239 17.88 -3.81 13.70
C LEU A 239 18.68 -4.09 12.41
N GLU A 240 19.59 -5.07 12.47
CA GLU A 240 20.39 -5.55 11.34
C GLU A 240 19.72 -6.75 10.66
N LYS A 241 20.03 -6.94 9.38
CA LYS A 241 19.49 -8.07 8.60
C LYS A 241 20.22 -9.35 8.97
N VAL A 242 19.45 -10.36 9.39
CA VAL A 242 19.94 -11.70 9.71
C VAL A 242 19.81 -12.56 8.45
N TRP A 243 20.93 -12.87 7.82
CA TRP A 243 20.95 -13.64 6.57
C TRP A 243 21.57 -15.04 6.72
N ARG A 244 22.29 -15.28 7.82
CA ARG A 244 22.80 -16.60 8.22
C ARG A 244 21.85 -17.24 9.22
N TYR A 245 20.80 -17.90 8.72
CA TYR A 245 19.86 -18.66 9.54
C TYR A 245 19.35 -19.90 8.79
N SER A 246 18.80 -20.84 9.55
CA SER A 246 18.16 -22.06 9.03
C SER A 246 16.74 -22.20 9.57
N VAL A 247 15.83 -22.68 8.73
CA VAL A 247 14.44 -23.03 9.07
C VAL A 247 14.13 -24.43 8.51
N PRO A 248 13.05 -25.11 8.93
CA PRO A 248 12.75 -26.48 8.48
C PRO A 248 12.80 -26.68 6.96
N ASP A 249 12.40 -25.66 6.18
CA ASP A 249 12.36 -25.71 4.72
C ASP A 249 13.58 -25.06 4.03
N ARG A 250 14.60 -24.61 4.80
CA ARG A 250 15.81 -24.00 4.26
C ARG A 250 17.04 -24.22 5.15
N ALA A 251 18.07 -24.83 4.56
CA ALA A 251 19.38 -24.95 5.17
C ALA A 251 20.14 -23.61 5.20
N MET A 252 21.04 -23.46 6.19
CA MET A 252 21.95 -22.32 6.29
C MET A 252 22.74 -22.12 4.98
N PRO A 253 22.93 -20.87 4.50
CA PRO A 253 23.78 -20.60 3.33
C PRO A 253 25.19 -21.16 3.52
N LYS A 254 25.71 -21.85 2.50
CA LYS A 254 27.06 -22.40 2.51
C LYS A 254 28.06 -21.30 2.15
N VAL A 255 28.64 -20.67 3.16
CA VAL A 255 29.63 -19.59 3.03
C VAL A 255 30.71 -19.76 4.09
N GLY A 256 31.97 -19.50 3.73
CA GLY A 256 33.09 -19.50 4.68
C GLY A 256 33.06 -18.29 5.59
N ASP A 257 33.57 -18.44 6.82
CA ASP A 257 33.51 -17.40 7.85
C ASP A 257 34.15 -16.08 7.40
N GLU A 258 35.24 -16.14 6.64
CA GLU A 258 35.92 -14.94 6.15
C GLU A 258 35.05 -14.11 5.19
N LEU A 259 34.33 -14.74 4.25
CA LEU A 259 33.41 -14.01 3.36
C LEU A 259 32.16 -13.56 4.11
N ALA A 260 31.68 -14.36 5.07
CA ALA A 260 30.54 -13.98 5.90
C ALA A 260 30.83 -12.72 6.72
N GLU A 261 32.02 -12.61 7.31
CA GLU A 261 32.43 -11.42 8.06
C GLU A 261 32.53 -10.18 7.17
N VAL A 262 33.02 -10.33 5.94
CA VAL A 262 33.03 -9.25 4.95
C VAL A 262 31.61 -8.77 4.66
N LEU A 263 30.68 -9.69 4.36
CA LEU A 263 29.29 -9.34 4.06
C LEU A 263 28.59 -8.72 5.26
N ASP A 264 28.75 -9.28 6.46
CA ASP A 264 28.21 -8.72 7.70
C ASP A 264 28.69 -7.28 7.92
N ARG A 265 29.97 -7.02 7.70
CA ARG A 265 30.55 -5.68 7.83
C ARG A 265 30.05 -4.73 6.73
N MET A 266 29.85 -5.22 5.50
CA MET A 266 29.27 -4.40 4.42
C MET A 266 27.83 -3.96 4.75
N VAL A 267 27.05 -4.78 5.46
CA VAL A 267 25.62 -4.53 5.72
C VAL A 267 25.29 -4.07 7.15
N ARG A 268 26.28 -3.61 7.93
CA ARG A 268 26.06 -3.03 9.26
C ARG A 268 25.02 -1.92 9.22
N ARG A 269 24.18 -1.82 10.24
CA ARG A 269 23.19 -0.75 10.33
C ARG A 269 23.88 0.61 10.47
N ASN A 270 24.82 0.71 11.40
CA ASN A 270 25.62 1.91 11.59
C ASN A 270 26.66 2.04 10.45
N PHE A 271 26.52 3.06 9.60
CA PHE A 271 27.41 3.26 8.46
C PHE A 271 28.88 3.49 8.87
N ASN A 272 29.15 3.96 10.10
CA ASN A 272 30.52 4.12 10.60
C ASN A 272 31.23 2.79 10.88
N GLU A 273 30.47 1.71 11.04
CA GLU A 273 31.00 0.37 11.30
C GLU A 273 31.24 -0.44 10.01
N ARG A 274 30.75 0.08 8.87
CA ARG A 274 30.99 -0.51 7.55
C ARG A 274 32.42 -0.27 7.08
N TYR A 275 32.77 -0.90 5.98
CA TYR A 275 33.92 -0.45 5.18
C TYR A 275 33.67 0.99 4.70
N GLN A 276 34.68 1.84 4.84
CA GLN A 276 34.53 3.28 4.56
C GLN A 276 34.82 3.61 3.09
N SER A 277 35.43 2.68 2.35
CA SER A 277 35.65 2.83 0.92
C SER A 277 35.54 1.50 0.18
N VAL A 278 35.17 1.57 -1.10
CA VAL A 278 35.14 0.40 -1.99
C VAL A 278 36.51 -0.26 -2.11
N THR A 279 37.59 0.54 -2.11
CA THR A 279 38.97 0.04 -2.15
C THR A 279 39.30 -0.82 -0.92
N GLU A 280 38.79 -0.47 0.27
CA GLU A 280 38.95 -1.28 1.50
C GLU A 280 38.33 -2.67 1.31
N VAL A 281 37.12 -2.75 0.76
CA VAL A 281 36.44 -4.03 0.47
C VAL A 281 37.23 -4.84 -0.56
N LEU A 282 37.64 -4.22 -1.67
CA LEU A 282 38.42 -4.88 -2.74
C LEU A 282 39.75 -5.44 -2.24
N GLN A 283 40.42 -4.78 -1.29
CA GLN A 283 41.64 -5.27 -0.66
C GLN A 283 41.39 -6.53 0.17
N VAL A 284 40.34 -6.54 0.98
CA VAL A 284 39.97 -7.72 1.78
C VAL A 284 39.59 -8.89 0.86
N LEU A 285 38.81 -8.65 -0.20
CA LEU A 285 38.44 -9.68 -1.18
C LEU A 285 39.64 -10.26 -1.95
N LYS A 286 40.74 -9.53 -2.12
CA LYS A 286 41.99 -10.07 -2.71
C LYS A 286 42.69 -11.06 -1.78
N GLY A 287 42.63 -10.83 -0.46
CA GLY A 287 43.16 -11.72 0.57
C GLY A 287 42.47 -13.10 0.55
N LEU A 288 41.14 -13.12 0.40
CA LEU A 288 40.34 -14.35 0.38
C LEU A 288 40.73 -15.32 -0.76
N SER A 289 41.05 -14.81 -1.95
CA SER A 289 41.47 -15.66 -3.08
C SER A 289 42.91 -16.17 -2.98
N SER A 290 43.73 -15.56 -2.11
CA SER A 290 45.15 -15.92 -1.97
C SER A 290 45.35 -17.06 -0.96
N ASN A 291 44.47 -17.20 0.04
CA ASN A 291 44.53 -18.25 1.06
C ASN A 291 43.99 -19.61 0.58
N GLU A 292 43.02 -19.66 -0.34
CA GLU A 292 42.51 -20.93 -0.90
C GLU A 292 43.57 -21.67 -1.74
N GLN A 293 44.50 -20.97 -2.39
CA GLN A 293 45.59 -21.59 -3.16
C GLN A 293 46.76 -22.10 -2.29
N ALA A 294 46.84 -21.68 -1.02
CA ALA A 294 47.88 -22.11 -0.09
C ALA A 294 47.54 -23.43 0.64
N GLN A 295 46.27 -23.86 0.66
CA GLN A 295 45.84 -25.08 1.38
C GLN A 295 45.75 -26.35 0.51
N THR A 296 46.03 -26.29 -0.80
CA THR A 296 46.02 -27.48 -1.68
C THR A 296 47.40 -28.11 -1.91
N LYS A 297 48.23 -28.30 -0.87
CA LYS A 297 49.42 -29.16 -0.96
C LYS A 297 49.68 -30.01 0.30
N LYS A 298 49.46 -31.34 0.11
CA LYS A 298 49.99 -32.57 0.76
C LYS A 298 49.25 -33.17 1.99
N PRO A 299 49.39 -34.49 2.22
CA PRO A 299 49.42 -35.63 1.29
C PRO A 299 48.45 -36.78 1.68
N SER A 300 48.14 -37.65 0.72
CA SER A 300 47.31 -38.85 0.85
C SER A 300 47.82 -39.83 1.92
N GLN A 301 46.90 -40.33 2.76
CA GLN A 301 47.05 -41.61 3.44
C GLN A 301 45.84 -42.51 3.16
N THR A 302 46.18 -43.67 2.63
CA THR A 302 45.34 -44.79 2.20
C THR A 302 44.70 -45.49 3.40
N ILE A 303 43.39 -45.69 3.39
CA ILE A 303 42.71 -46.64 4.29
C ILE A 303 42.01 -47.69 3.42
N ASN A 304 42.46 -48.93 3.55
CA ASN A 304 41.95 -50.11 2.88
C ASN A 304 40.62 -50.56 3.50
N LEU A 305 39.65 -50.88 2.64
CA LEU A 305 38.49 -51.72 2.94
C LEU A 305 38.87 -53.20 2.91
N PRO A 306 38.17 -54.04 3.68
CA PRO A 306 37.87 -55.39 3.24
C PRO A 306 36.35 -55.67 3.20
N GLU A 307 35.96 -56.41 2.19
CA GLU A 307 34.64 -57.02 1.96
C GLU A 307 34.87 -58.54 1.70
N PRO A 308 33.85 -59.38 1.51
CA PRO A 308 33.03 -60.06 2.51
C PRO A 308 33.23 -61.60 2.52
N ALA A 309 32.63 -62.31 3.48
CA ALA A 309 32.44 -63.77 3.40
C ALA A 309 30.99 -64.16 3.71
N ALA A 310 30.36 -64.78 2.72
CA ALA A 310 29.08 -65.46 2.81
C ALA A 310 29.19 -66.79 3.57
N THR A 311 28.09 -67.27 4.15
CA THR A 311 27.72 -68.70 4.12
C THR A 311 26.24 -68.90 4.41
N ASN A 312 25.73 -69.99 3.84
CA ASN A 312 24.35 -70.31 3.56
C ASN A 312 23.59 -70.95 4.72
N ASN A 313 22.28 -70.62 4.76
CA ASN A 313 21.09 -71.48 4.90
C ASN A 313 21.26 -72.93 5.39
N PHE A 314 20.39 -73.39 6.32
CA PHE A 314 19.49 -74.55 6.11
C PHE A 314 18.47 -74.79 7.27
N TRP A 315 17.16 -74.55 7.02
CA TRP A 315 15.93 -75.22 7.52
C TRP A 315 15.67 -75.45 9.06
N LEU A 316 14.47 -75.69 9.63
CA LEU A 316 13.14 -76.14 9.19
C LEU A 316 12.10 -75.90 10.34
N ARG A 317 10.81 -75.84 9.96
CA ARG A 317 9.55 -76.10 10.74
C ARG A 317 8.83 -74.94 11.44
N LEU A 318 7.50 -74.83 11.40
CA LEU A 318 6.44 -75.35 10.50
C LEU A 318 5.11 -74.66 10.85
N ARG A 319 4.27 -74.44 9.84
CA ARG A 319 2.87 -73.94 9.85
C ARG A 319 1.86 -74.79 10.65
N ARG A 320 0.75 -74.17 11.08
CA ARG A 320 -0.69 -74.47 10.77
C ARG A 320 -1.62 -73.47 11.52
N CYS A 321 -2.46 -72.65 10.84
CA CYS A 321 -3.84 -72.91 10.30
C CYS A 321 -4.90 -73.10 11.43
N LEU A 322 -6.13 -72.56 11.47
CA LEU A 322 -7.08 -71.98 10.50
C LEU A 322 -8.21 -71.20 11.25
N LYS A 323 -8.80 -70.20 10.54
CA LYS A 323 -10.22 -69.74 10.49
C LYS A 323 -11.01 -69.43 11.78
N LEU A 324 -11.55 -68.21 11.86
CA LEU A 324 -13.00 -68.00 11.95
C LEU A 324 -13.41 -66.58 11.52
N THR A 325 -14.21 -66.56 10.46
CA THR A 325 -14.89 -65.43 9.84
C THR A 325 -16.19 -65.11 10.57
N ARG A 326 -16.35 -63.86 11.02
CA ARG A 326 -17.60 -63.07 11.16
C ARG A 326 -17.16 -61.67 11.63
N TRP A 327 -17.89 -60.61 11.26
CA TRP A 327 -17.63 -59.17 11.55
C TRP A 327 -17.04 -58.27 10.44
N LEU A 328 -16.96 -58.70 9.17
CA LEU A 328 -16.60 -57.78 8.08
C LEU A 328 -17.77 -56.96 7.50
N GLY A 329 -19.01 -57.19 7.92
CA GLY A 329 -20.19 -56.48 7.39
C GLY A 329 -20.59 -55.20 8.13
N LEU A 330 -20.18 -55.02 9.40
CA LEU A 330 -20.57 -53.85 10.21
C LEU A 330 -19.48 -52.77 10.27
N GLY A 331 -18.21 -53.17 10.13
CA GLY A 331 -17.09 -52.22 10.10
C GLY A 331 -17.04 -51.37 8.84
N LEU A 332 -17.38 -51.94 7.67
CA LEU A 332 -17.34 -51.22 6.40
C LEU A 332 -18.48 -50.20 6.24
N ALA A 333 -19.66 -50.45 6.82
CA ALA A 333 -20.74 -49.47 6.84
C ALA A 333 -20.48 -48.33 7.84
N ALA A 334 -19.85 -48.61 8.99
CA ALA A 334 -19.43 -47.59 9.94
C ALA A 334 -18.26 -46.74 9.42
N LEU A 335 -17.32 -47.33 8.69
CA LEU A 335 -16.24 -46.60 8.00
C LEU A 335 -16.77 -45.80 6.81
N ALA A 336 -17.69 -46.33 6.01
CA ALA A 336 -18.33 -45.57 4.94
C ALA A 336 -19.20 -44.44 5.49
N ALA A 337 -19.96 -44.66 6.57
CA ALA A 337 -20.72 -43.62 7.24
C ALA A 337 -19.81 -42.59 7.92
N ALA A 338 -18.66 -42.98 8.50
CA ALA A 338 -17.70 -42.05 9.07
C ALA A 338 -16.92 -41.28 7.99
N VAL A 339 -16.62 -41.88 6.85
CA VAL A 339 -15.99 -41.22 5.69
C VAL A 339 -16.98 -40.33 4.96
N ILE A 340 -18.25 -40.73 4.87
CA ILE A 340 -19.33 -39.89 4.34
C ILE A 340 -19.68 -38.80 5.34
N PHE A 341 -19.67 -39.02 6.66
CA PHE A 341 -19.86 -37.97 7.67
C PHE A 341 -18.65 -37.05 7.76
N HIS A 342 -17.42 -37.55 7.55
CA HIS A 342 -16.21 -36.75 7.42
C HIS A 342 -16.22 -35.94 6.12
N HIS A 343 -16.65 -36.52 5.00
CA HIS A 343 -16.83 -35.80 3.73
C HIS A 343 -18.03 -34.85 3.74
N ILE A 344 -19.13 -35.17 4.43
CA ILE A 344 -20.30 -34.29 4.60
C ILE A 344 -20.00 -33.18 5.62
N SER A 345 -19.19 -33.45 6.65
CA SER A 345 -18.63 -32.41 7.53
C SER A 345 -17.60 -31.53 6.81
N LEU A 346 -16.98 -32.05 5.75
CA LEU A 346 -16.11 -31.28 4.83
C LEU A 346 -16.89 -30.59 3.70
N ILE A 347 -18.21 -30.80 3.57
CA ILE A 347 -19.03 -30.18 2.51
C ILE A 347 -19.74 -28.89 2.96
N ILE A 348 -19.77 -28.51 4.24
CA ILE A 348 -20.41 -27.22 4.63
C ILE A 348 -19.68 -26.54 5.80
N ILE A 349 -18.50 -25.97 5.54
CA ILE A 349 -18.12 -24.60 5.97
C ILE A 349 -17.16 -24.12 4.88
N SER A 350 -17.62 -23.27 3.95
CA SER A 350 -16.70 -22.54 3.08
C SER A 350 -15.64 -21.88 3.95
N LYS A 351 -14.34 -22.05 3.65
CA LYS A 351 -13.25 -21.41 4.39
C LYS A 351 -13.69 -20.00 4.79
N THR A 352 -13.69 -19.75 6.10
CA THR A 352 -14.26 -18.55 6.73
C THR A 352 -13.59 -17.26 6.25
N CYS A 353 -12.44 -17.37 5.58
CA CYS A 353 -11.91 -16.40 4.64
C CYS A 353 -11.09 -17.14 3.59
N PRO A 354 -11.47 -17.17 2.30
CA PRO A 354 -10.66 -17.82 1.28
C PRO A 354 -9.37 -17.01 1.09
N ILE A 355 -8.21 -17.61 1.32
CA ILE A 355 -6.91 -16.97 1.05
C ILE A 355 -6.81 -16.72 -0.46
N LYS A 356 -7.15 -15.50 -0.87
CA LYS A 356 -7.16 -15.10 -2.27
C LYS A 356 -6.63 -13.67 -2.37
N LEU A 357 -5.36 -13.57 -2.77
CA LEU A 357 -4.70 -12.28 -2.92
C LEU A 357 -5.23 -11.53 -4.15
N GLY A 358 -5.29 -10.20 -4.03
CA GLY A 358 -5.64 -9.28 -5.10
C GLY A 358 -7.12 -9.29 -5.49
N ASP A 359 -8.01 -9.80 -4.64
CA ASP A 359 -9.46 -9.74 -4.88
C ASP A 359 -10.15 -8.57 -4.18
N TYR A 360 -9.36 -7.73 -3.49
CA TYR A 360 -9.78 -6.52 -2.79
C TYR A 360 -10.72 -6.82 -1.62
N ILE A 361 -10.60 -8.01 -1.03
CA ILE A 361 -11.32 -8.44 0.16
C ILE A 361 -10.30 -9.12 1.07
N SER A 362 -10.20 -8.68 2.32
CA SER A 362 -9.20 -9.20 3.24
C SER A 362 -9.77 -9.36 4.64
N CYS A 363 -9.56 -10.54 5.21
CA CYS A 363 -9.72 -10.81 6.64
C CYS A 363 -8.40 -10.64 7.40
N GLY A 364 -7.33 -10.28 6.69
CA GLY A 364 -5.98 -10.07 7.22
C GLY A 364 -4.89 -10.85 6.48
N GLU A 365 -5.22 -11.56 5.41
CA GLU A 365 -4.29 -12.28 4.53
C GLU A 365 -3.60 -11.37 3.49
N GLU A 366 -4.12 -10.17 3.26
CA GLU A 366 -3.47 -9.11 2.51
C GLU A 366 -3.72 -7.73 3.15
N ALA A 367 -2.82 -6.77 2.93
CA ALA A 367 -3.04 -5.38 3.35
C ALA A 367 -3.68 -4.58 2.21
N LEU A 368 -4.73 -3.80 2.51
CA LEU A 368 -5.48 -3.02 1.53
C LEU A 368 -5.17 -1.52 1.65
N LEU A 369 -5.01 -0.98 2.87
CA LEU A 369 -4.78 0.46 3.07
C LEU A 369 -3.39 0.95 2.66
N GLN A 370 -2.40 0.06 2.59
CA GLN A 370 -1.01 0.43 2.33
C GLN A 370 -0.44 -0.44 1.22
N ILE A 371 0.00 0.21 0.14
CA ILE A 371 0.66 -0.45 -1.01
C ILE A 371 1.96 -1.15 -0.57
N SER A 372 2.63 -0.61 0.45
CA SER A 372 3.84 -1.20 1.05
C SER A 372 3.79 -1.08 2.57
N PRO A 373 3.13 -2.02 3.26
CA PRO A 373 3.04 -2.00 4.72
C PRO A 373 4.42 -2.24 5.37
N PRO A 374 4.63 -1.80 6.62
CA PRO A 374 5.90 -1.99 7.33
C PRO A 374 6.09 -3.47 7.64
N VAL A 375 7.34 -3.89 7.85
CA VAL A 375 7.71 -5.31 8.02
C VAL A 375 6.88 -6.02 9.08
N PRO A 376 6.64 -5.47 10.30
CA PRO A 376 5.83 -6.18 11.30
C PRO A 376 4.38 -6.40 10.86
N LYS A 377 3.82 -5.49 10.06
CA LYS A 377 2.49 -5.66 9.48
C LYS A 377 2.49 -6.72 8.39
N GLN A 378 3.49 -6.70 7.51
CA GLN A 378 3.67 -7.74 6.47
C GLN A 378 3.75 -9.13 7.09
N MET A 379 4.60 -9.30 8.11
CA MET A 379 4.73 -10.55 8.85
C MET A 379 3.41 -10.95 9.51
N GLY A 380 2.71 -10.00 10.14
CA GLY A 380 1.41 -10.24 10.75
C GLY A 380 0.35 -10.76 9.76
N VAL A 381 0.31 -10.16 8.57
CA VAL A 381 -0.57 -10.53 7.46
C VAL A 381 -0.19 -11.91 6.89
N GLU A 382 1.10 -12.17 6.71
CA GLU A 382 1.59 -13.47 6.25
C GLU A 382 1.30 -14.58 7.26
N PHE A 383 1.48 -14.32 8.55
CA PHE A 383 1.12 -15.27 9.61
C PHE A 383 -0.39 -15.53 9.63
N LEU A 384 -1.24 -14.52 9.41
CA LEU A 384 -2.68 -14.72 9.25
C LEU A 384 -3.01 -15.60 8.04
N ALA A 385 -2.41 -15.33 6.88
CA ALA A 385 -2.57 -16.15 5.68
C ALA A 385 -2.14 -17.62 5.93
N ASN A 386 -1.07 -17.82 6.69
CA ASN A 386 -0.55 -19.14 7.06
C ASN A 386 -1.21 -19.73 8.32
N SER A 387 -2.30 -19.15 8.83
CA SER A 387 -3.02 -19.61 10.02
C SER A 387 -2.15 -19.70 11.30
N SER A 388 -1.05 -18.95 11.36
CA SER A 388 -0.13 -18.82 12.49
C SER A 388 -0.57 -17.68 13.41
N TYR A 389 -1.75 -17.82 14.00
CA TYR A 389 -2.46 -16.70 14.63
C TYR A 389 -1.75 -16.08 15.83
N LYS A 390 -1.01 -16.86 16.64
CA LYS A 390 -0.27 -16.31 17.79
C LYS A 390 0.88 -15.42 17.35
N GLN A 391 1.64 -15.85 16.34
CA GLN A 391 2.70 -15.05 15.74
C GLN A 391 2.12 -13.80 15.05
N ALA A 392 0.95 -13.93 14.40
CA ALA A 392 0.25 -12.78 13.85
C ALA A 392 -0.10 -11.74 14.92
N VAL A 393 -0.62 -12.15 16.07
CA VAL A 393 -0.91 -11.26 17.21
C VAL A 393 0.37 -10.52 17.66
N GLU A 394 1.49 -11.24 17.82
CA GLU A 394 2.76 -10.65 18.23
C GLU A 394 3.28 -9.61 17.22
N SER A 395 3.32 -9.96 15.93
CA SER A 395 3.80 -9.07 14.86
C SER A 395 2.90 -7.85 14.67
N LEU A 396 1.58 -8.01 14.77
CA LEU A 396 0.64 -6.89 14.63
C LEU A 396 0.63 -5.97 15.85
N ILE A 397 0.92 -6.47 17.07
CA ILE A 397 1.18 -5.61 18.23
C ILE A 397 2.44 -4.76 18.03
N ILE A 398 3.50 -5.33 17.44
CA ILE A 398 4.71 -4.58 17.10
C ILE A 398 4.37 -3.52 16.04
N SER A 399 3.69 -3.90 14.96
CA SER A 399 3.21 -2.98 13.92
C SER A 399 2.43 -1.80 14.51
N TRP A 400 1.48 -2.09 15.40
CA TRP A 400 0.65 -1.06 16.04
C TRP A 400 1.49 -0.04 16.81
N LYS A 401 2.53 -0.49 17.52
CA LYS A 401 3.43 0.39 18.28
C LYS A 401 4.28 1.27 17.37
N GLU A 402 4.74 0.72 16.24
CA GLU A 402 5.60 1.44 15.30
C GLU A 402 4.84 2.43 14.43
N GLN A 403 3.64 2.07 13.96
CA GLN A 403 2.94 2.81 12.89
C GLN A 403 1.84 3.79 13.33
N ARG A 404 1.93 4.33 14.55
CA ARG A 404 1.02 5.37 15.07
C ARG A 404 -0.47 5.10 14.74
N LYS A 405 -0.96 3.92 15.14
CA LYS A 405 -2.41 3.66 15.29
C LYS A 405 -3.14 3.50 13.93
N ASP A 406 -2.63 2.60 13.10
CA ASP A 406 -3.24 2.15 11.84
C ASP A 406 -4.48 1.26 12.09
N PRO A 407 -5.69 1.62 11.58
CA PRO A 407 -6.91 0.88 11.87
C PRO A 407 -6.98 -0.51 11.24
N GLU A 408 -6.40 -0.72 10.06
CA GLU A 408 -6.35 -2.05 9.43
C GLU A 408 -5.52 -3.03 10.28
N THR A 409 -4.37 -2.57 10.79
CA THR A 409 -3.55 -3.36 11.73
C THR A 409 -4.36 -3.79 12.96
N LEU A 410 -5.16 -2.90 13.56
CA LEU A 410 -5.95 -3.26 14.74
C LEU A 410 -7.09 -4.23 14.42
N ILE A 411 -7.69 -4.11 13.24
CA ILE A 411 -8.71 -5.06 12.77
C ILE A 411 -8.09 -6.45 12.60
N TYR A 412 -6.97 -6.55 11.89
CA TYR A 412 -6.29 -7.83 11.67
C TYR A 412 -5.75 -8.41 12.97
N LEU A 413 -5.29 -7.56 13.89
CA LEU A 413 -4.88 -7.98 15.23
C LEU A 413 -6.07 -8.58 16.01
N ASN A 414 -7.25 -7.98 15.94
CA ASN A 414 -8.46 -8.53 16.55
C ASN A 414 -8.90 -9.85 15.90
N ASN A 415 -8.82 -9.95 14.57
CA ASN A 415 -9.13 -11.19 13.85
C ASN A 415 -8.16 -12.32 14.27
N ALA A 416 -6.86 -12.04 14.30
CA ALA A 416 -5.83 -12.98 14.76
C ALA A 416 -6.06 -13.39 16.22
N LEU A 417 -6.46 -12.46 17.08
CA LEU A 417 -6.74 -12.70 18.50
C LEU A 417 -7.90 -13.70 18.68
N LEU A 418 -8.99 -13.56 17.90
CA LEU A 418 -10.13 -14.49 17.94
C LEU A 418 -9.71 -15.91 17.55
N GLU A 419 -8.95 -16.04 16.47
CA GLU A 419 -8.48 -17.34 15.97
C GLU A 419 -7.44 -17.97 16.92
N ALA A 420 -6.52 -17.18 17.48
CA ALA A 420 -5.55 -17.65 18.47
C ALA A 420 -6.20 -18.18 19.75
N ARG A 421 -7.37 -17.63 20.14
CA ARG A 421 -8.18 -18.13 21.26
C ARG A 421 -9.04 -19.34 20.88
N GLY A 422 -9.36 -19.54 19.61
CA GLY A 422 -10.42 -20.45 19.19
C GLY A 422 -11.81 -19.96 19.62
N ALA A 423 -12.03 -18.64 19.60
CA ALA A 423 -13.28 -18.02 20.03
C ALA A 423 -14.41 -18.26 19.02
N LYS A 424 -15.66 -18.30 19.50
CA LYS A 424 -16.83 -18.16 18.62
C LYS A 424 -16.98 -16.70 18.22
N TYR A 425 -17.35 -16.43 16.98
CA TYR A 425 -17.55 -15.07 16.50
C TYR A 425 -18.64 -14.98 15.43
N TYR A 426 -19.18 -13.78 15.27
CA TYR A 426 -19.91 -13.38 14.06
C TYR A 426 -18.98 -12.64 13.10
N THR A 427 -19.29 -12.68 11.81
CA THR A 427 -18.53 -11.96 10.78
C THR A 427 -19.40 -10.88 10.15
N ILE A 428 -18.84 -9.68 10.02
CA ILE A 428 -19.40 -8.62 9.17
C ILE A 428 -18.32 -8.09 8.24
N ALA A 429 -18.73 -7.55 7.09
CA ALA A 429 -17.81 -6.90 6.17
C ALA A 429 -17.93 -5.38 6.26
N VAL A 430 -16.83 -4.70 5.94
CA VAL A 430 -16.74 -3.25 5.87
C VAL A 430 -16.19 -2.88 4.51
N VAL A 431 -16.98 -2.14 3.73
CA VAL A 431 -16.63 -1.74 2.37
C VAL A 431 -16.28 -0.27 2.32
N VAL A 432 -15.02 0.03 2.01
CA VAL A 432 -14.45 1.39 2.02
C VAL A 432 -13.43 1.57 0.89
N PRO A 433 -13.27 2.78 0.33
CA PRO A 433 -12.32 3.03 -0.76
C PRO A 433 -10.87 3.13 -0.23
N THR A 434 -10.05 2.09 -0.39
CA THR A 434 -8.70 2.03 0.19
C THR A 434 -7.59 2.58 -0.74
N PHE A 435 -7.81 2.59 -2.05
CA PHE A 435 -6.85 3.12 -3.04
C PHE A 435 -7.03 4.60 -3.42
N TRP A 436 -5.93 5.20 -3.90
CA TRP A 436 -5.91 6.51 -4.55
C TRP A 436 -6.49 6.41 -5.96
N ASN A 437 -7.36 7.35 -6.33
CA ASN A 437 -7.92 7.40 -7.68
C ASN A 437 -7.04 8.30 -8.56
N GLU A 438 -6.24 7.68 -9.44
CA GLU A 438 -5.31 8.39 -10.34
C GLU A 438 -6.04 9.35 -11.30
N ASP A 439 -7.26 9.01 -11.70
CA ASP A 439 -8.05 9.79 -12.66
C ASP A 439 -8.50 11.14 -12.07
N THR A 440 -8.63 11.23 -10.74
CA THR A 440 -9.19 12.42 -10.07
C THR A 440 -8.22 13.10 -9.12
N ASN A 441 -7.03 12.51 -8.89
CA ASN A 441 -6.05 12.98 -7.90
C ASN A 441 -6.64 13.09 -6.47
N VAL A 442 -7.68 12.30 -6.16
CA VAL A 442 -8.35 12.34 -4.85
C VAL A 442 -7.91 11.15 -3.99
N ASN A 443 -7.36 11.46 -2.82
CA ASN A 443 -6.97 10.46 -1.80
C ASN A 443 -8.17 10.10 -0.90
N SER A 444 -8.90 9.05 -1.25
CA SER A 444 -10.03 8.53 -0.46
C SER A 444 -9.61 7.71 0.77
N THR A 445 -8.32 7.39 0.92
CA THR A 445 -7.78 6.57 2.01
C THR A 445 -8.02 7.19 3.39
N GLU A 446 -8.06 8.53 3.51
CA GLU A 446 -8.39 9.21 4.78
C GLU A 446 -9.78 8.82 5.29
N ILE A 447 -10.79 8.82 4.41
CA ILE A 447 -12.16 8.44 4.76
C ILE A 447 -12.23 6.98 5.18
N ALA A 448 -11.60 6.09 4.40
CA ALA A 448 -11.54 4.67 4.73
C ALA A 448 -10.93 4.45 6.11
N GLN A 449 -9.82 5.12 6.42
CA GLN A 449 -9.21 5.01 7.74
C GLN A 449 -10.13 5.53 8.85
N GLU A 450 -10.87 6.63 8.67
CA GLU A 450 -11.79 7.13 9.70
C GLU A 450 -12.91 6.12 10.02
N VAL A 451 -13.53 5.55 8.99
CA VAL A 451 -14.57 4.50 9.15
C VAL A 451 -13.99 3.27 9.82
N LEU A 452 -12.81 2.81 9.36
CA LEU A 452 -12.15 1.64 9.92
C LEU A 452 -11.71 1.86 11.37
N ARG A 453 -11.41 3.09 11.82
CA ARG A 453 -11.12 3.37 13.24
C ARG A 453 -12.30 3.11 14.15
N GLY A 454 -13.50 3.55 13.73
CA GLY A 454 -14.74 3.30 14.47
C GLY A 454 -15.03 1.81 14.58
N VAL A 455 -14.95 1.11 13.44
CA VAL A 455 -15.10 -0.34 13.35
C VAL A 455 -14.08 -1.07 14.23
N ALA A 456 -12.80 -0.74 14.11
CA ALA A 456 -11.72 -1.39 14.86
C ALA A 456 -11.89 -1.20 16.37
N GLN A 457 -12.34 -0.02 16.81
CA GLN A 457 -12.63 0.25 18.21
C GLN A 457 -13.82 -0.58 18.71
N ALA A 458 -14.95 -0.58 17.98
CA ALA A 458 -16.13 -1.37 18.35
C ALA A 458 -15.81 -2.88 18.37
N GLN A 459 -15.04 -3.35 17.39
CA GLN A 459 -14.55 -4.73 17.35
C GLN A 459 -13.69 -5.05 18.58
N THR A 460 -12.79 -4.15 18.96
CA THR A 460 -11.94 -4.32 20.13
C THR A 460 -12.76 -4.38 21.43
N GLU A 461 -13.73 -3.48 21.60
CA GLU A 461 -14.63 -3.48 22.76
C GLU A 461 -15.41 -4.80 22.84
N VAL A 462 -15.93 -5.32 21.73
CA VAL A 462 -16.59 -6.63 21.73
C VAL A 462 -15.63 -7.77 22.09
N ASN A 463 -14.46 -7.82 21.44
CA ASN A 463 -13.55 -8.95 21.55
C ASN A 463 -12.85 -9.01 22.90
N LEU A 464 -12.53 -7.86 23.53
CA LEU A 464 -11.97 -7.83 24.88
C LEU A 464 -12.89 -8.48 25.92
N GLY A 465 -14.21 -8.47 25.70
CA GLY A 465 -15.18 -9.12 26.58
C GLY A 465 -15.10 -10.66 26.59
N LEU A 466 -14.27 -11.26 25.74
CA LEU A 466 -14.04 -12.71 25.70
C LEU A 466 -12.91 -13.19 26.62
N PHE A 467 -12.13 -12.27 27.19
CA PHE A 467 -10.86 -12.56 27.86
C PHE A 467 -10.89 -12.10 29.31
N ASP A 468 -10.17 -12.82 30.17
CA ASP A 468 -9.85 -12.35 31.52
C ASP A 468 -8.77 -11.26 31.45
N THR A 469 -8.70 -10.42 32.48
CA THR A 469 -7.82 -9.23 32.48
C THR A 469 -6.32 -9.56 32.44
N ASP A 470 -5.94 -10.77 32.86
CA ASP A 470 -4.58 -11.28 32.92
C ASP A 470 -4.23 -12.29 31.79
N ASP A 471 -5.12 -12.45 30.79
CA ASP A 471 -4.88 -13.35 29.65
C ASP A 471 -3.59 -12.97 28.90
N GLN A 472 -2.72 -13.95 28.69
CA GLN A 472 -1.41 -13.74 28.05
C GLN A 472 -1.53 -13.20 26.62
N LEU A 473 -2.59 -13.58 25.89
CA LEU A 473 -2.83 -13.07 24.53
C LEU A 473 -3.15 -11.58 24.52
N LEU A 474 -3.60 -11.02 25.65
CA LEU A 474 -3.84 -9.58 25.79
C LEU A 474 -2.60 -8.81 26.24
N LYS A 475 -1.44 -9.43 26.41
CA LYS A 475 -0.22 -8.72 26.82
C LYS A 475 0.13 -7.63 25.80
N ASN A 476 0.12 -6.36 26.23
CA ASN A 476 0.31 -5.17 25.40
C ASN A 476 -0.77 -4.93 24.32
N PHE A 477 -1.93 -5.57 24.43
CA PHE A 477 -3.01 -5.40 23.45
C PHE A 477 -3.57 -3.96 23.48
N PRO A 478 -3.72 -3.29 22.32
CA PRO A 478 -4.22 -1.92 22.26
C PRO A 478 -5.62 -1.77 22.85
N GLY A 479 -5.81 -0.80 23.74
CA GLY A 479 -7.11 -0.50 24.32
C GLY A 479 -7.49 -1.32 25.55
N LYS A 480 -6.81 -2.43 25.85
CA LYS A 480 -7.19 -3.34 26.95
C LYS A 480 -7.32 -2.69 28.33
N ASP A 481 -6.54 -1.64 28.60
CA ASP A 481 -6.45 -1.01 29.92
C ASP A 481 -7.54 0.05 30.15
N PHE A 482 -8.34 0.38 29.14
CA PHE A 482 -9.31 1.47 29.23
C PHE A 482 -10.59 1.30 28.41
N LEU A 483 -10.61 0.39 27.44
CA LEU A 483 -11.83 -0.01 26.76
C LEU A 483 -12.56 -1.06 27.60
N GLN A 484 -13.87 -0.94 27.68
CA GLN A 484 -14.71 -1.89 28.39
C GLN A 484 -15.09 -3.05 27.47
N GLY A 485 -14.68 -4.27 27.84
CA GLY A 485 -14.99 -5.48 27.11
C GLY A 485 -16.49 -5.85 27.19
N GLN A 486 -17.13 -6.14 26.06
CA GLN A 486 -18.54 -6.56 26.01
C GLN A 486 -18.80 -7.58 24.89
N ALA A 487 -18.55 -8.86 25.15
CA ALA A 487 -18.79 -9.93 24.19
C ALA A 487 -20.29 -10.05 23.84
N ILE A 488 -20.58 -10.35 22.59
CA ILE A 488 -21.95 -10.58 22.10
C ILE A 488 -22.48 -11.85 22.78
N ASN A 489 -23.68 -11.77 23.38
CA ASN A 489 -24.26 -12.86 24.18
C ASN A 489 -23.29 -13.41 25.25
N ASN A 490 -22.39 -12.57 25.75
CA ASN A 490 -21.36 -12.88 26.75
C ASN A 490 -20.28 -13.90 26.32
N ASN A 491 -20.29 -14.43 25.09
CA ASN A 491 -19.27 -15.41 24.66
C ASN A 491 -19.00 -15.46 23.14
N ILE A 492 -19.52 -14.50 22.37
CA ILE A 492 -19.32 -14.40 20.92
C ILE A 492 -18.54 -13.11 20.61
N GLY A 493 -17.46 -13.24 19.86
CA GLY A 493 -16.67 -12.13 19.34
C GLY A 493 -17.19 -11.59 18.01
N LEU A 494 -16.45 -10.62 17.47
CA LEU A 494 -16.73 -9.99 16.18
C LEU A 494 -15.48 -10.03 15.30
N ARG A 495 -15.61 -10.68 14.15
CA ARG A 495 -14.61 -10.69 13.09
C ARG A 495 -15.01 -9.70 12.00
N ILE A 496 -14.04 -8.96 11.49
CA ILE A 496 -14.25 -7.94 10.46
C ILE A 496 -13.53 -8.35 9.19
N VAL A 497 -14.24 -8.31 8.06
CA VAL A 497 -13.67 -8.40 6.72
C VAL A 497 -13.62 -7.00 6.13
N ILE A 498 -12.49 -6.59 5.56
CA ILE A 498 -12.37 -5.31 4.85
C ILE A 498 -12.49 -5.59 3.35
N ALA A 499 -13.24 -4.77 2.63
CA ALA A 499 -13.33 -4.85 1.17
C ALA A 499 -13.17 -3.47 0.53
N ASP A 500 -12.48 -3.41 -0.60
CA ASP A 500 -12.24 -2.16 -1.32
C ASP A 500 -13.11 -2.06 -2.58
N ASP A 501 -13.95 -1.03 -2.62
CA ASP A 501 -14.78 -0.67 -3.78
C ASP A 501 -14.12 0.37 -4.70
N THR A 502 -12.91 0.82 -4.38
CA THR A 502 -12.09 1.81 -5.10
C THR A 502 -12.80 3.12 -5.40
N ASN A 503 -13.90 3.38 -4.67
CA ASN A 503 -14.83 4.47 -4.93
C ASN A 503 -15.47 4.44 -6.34
N LYS A 504 -15.58 3.27 -6.98
CA LYS A 504 -16.13 3.07 -8.34
C LYS A 504 -17.42 2.26 -8.30
N VAL A 505 -18.40 2.65 -9.12
CA VAL A 505 -19.75 2.02 -9.16
C VAL A 505 -19.69 0.54 -9.53
N GLU A 506 -18.87 0.17 -10.51
CA GLU A 506 -18.77 -1.24 -10.94
C GLU A 506 -18.05 -2.09 -9.90
N ASP A 507 -17.01 -1.57 -9.27
CA ASP A 507 -16.27 -2.26 -8.21
C ASP A 507 -17.15 -2.43 -6.97
N ALA A 508 -17.96 -1.43 -6.60
CA ALA A 508 -18.98 -1.58 -5.54
C ALA A 508 -19.94 -2.73 -5.82
N ARG A 509 -20.44 -2.86 -7.06
CA ARG A 509 -21.28 -4.00 -7.46
C ARG A 509 -20.51 -5.32 -7.43
N GLN A 510 -19.23 -5.31 -7.78
CA GLN A 510 -18.38 -6.49 -7.76
C GLN A 510 -18.14 -6.97 -6.32
N ARG A 511 -17.81 -6.07 -5.38
CA ARG A 511 -17.68 -6.39 -3.95
C ARG A 511 -18.99 -6.89 -3.37
N ALA A 512 -20.11 -6.23 -3.68
CA ALA A 512 -21.41 -6.70 -3.23
C ALA A 512 -21.74 -8.13 -3.71
N LYS A 513 -21.43 -8.46 -4.97
CA LYS A 513 -21.59 -9.83 -5.51
C LYS A 513 -20.66 -10.84 -4.84
N ALA A 514 -19.44 -10.44 -4.49
CA ALA A 514 -18.47 -11.33 -3.83
C ALA A 514 -18.88 -11.60 -2.38
N LEU A 515 -19.18 -10.55 -1.61
CA LEU A 515 -19.60 -10.66 -0.21
C LEU A 515 -20.93 -11.41 -0.07
N ALA A 516 -21.89 -11.18 -0.97
CA ALA A 516 -23.17 -11.88 -0.95
C ALA A 516 -23.07 -13.40 -1.21
N LYS A 517 -21.93 -13.90 -1.69
CA LYS A 517 -21.68 -15.35 -1.83
C LYS A 517 -21.13 -15.99 -0.55
N GLN A 518 -20.66 -15.20 0.41
CA GLN A 518 -20.10 -15.67 1.66
C GLN A 518 -21.23 -15.78 2.70
N GLN A 519 -21.59 -17.01 3.07
CA GLN A 519 -22.78 -17.29 3.89
C GLN A 519 -22.61 -16.93 5.38
N ASP A 520 -21.37 -16.74 5.84
CA ASP A 520 -21.00 -16.44 7.22
C ASP A 520 -21.00 -14.93 7.53
N ILE A 521 -21.06 -14.07 6.51
CA ILE A 521 -21.21 -12.63 6.68
C ILE A 521 -22.67 -12.32 7.02
N LEU A 522 -22.89 -11.74 8.20
CA LEU A 522 -24.23 -11.36 8.67
C LEU A 522 -24.72 -10.01 8.12
N GLY A 523 -23.78 -9.14 7.78
CA GLY A 523 -24.08 -7.81 7.29
C GLY A 523 -22.85 -7.08 6.77
N VAL A 524 -23.10 -5.99 6.09
CA VAL A 524 -22.10 -5.13 5.46
C VAL A 524 -22.25 -3.71 5.98
N ILE A 525 -21.17 -3.12 6.48
CA ILE A 525 -21.06 -1.69 6.74
C ILE A 525 -20.47 -1.05 5.49
N GLY A 526 -21.16 -0.06 4.93
CA GLY A 526 -20.82 0.54 3.65
C GLY A 526 -22.02 0.51 2.69
N HIS A 527 -21.85 0.76 1.41
CA HIS A 527 -20.75 1.53 0.85
C HIS A 527 -20.79 2.96 1.41
N TYR A 528 -19.67 3.69 1.40
CA TYR A 528 -19.60 4.99 2.06
C TYR A 528 -20.53 6.04 1.41
N THR A 529 -20.53 6.14 0.08
CA THR A 529 -21.29 7.19 -0.62
C THR A 529 -22.72 6.75 -0.95
N SER A 530 -23.64 7.73 -1.06
CA SER A 530 -25.01 7.49 -1.53
C SER A 530 -25.07 6.75 -2.86
N THR A 531 -24.22 7.14 -3.82
CA THR A 531 -24.20 6.57 -5.18
C THR A 531 -23.80 5.10 -5.17
N LEU A 532 -22.71 4.74 -4.46
CA LEU A 532 -22.25 3.36 -4.37
C LEU A 532 -23.22 2.49 -3.56
N THR A 533 -23.83 3.06 -2.51
CA THR A 533 -24.87 2.40 -1.72
C THR A 533 -26.06 2.01 -2.60
N LEU A 534 -26.59 2.95 -3.39
CA LEU A 534 -27.68 2.68 -4.34
C LEU A 534 -27.30 1.60 -5.35
N ALA A 535 -26.07 1.63 -5.88
CA ALA A 535 -25.60 0.67 -6.87
C ALA A 535 -25.49 -0.77 -6.33
N ALA A 536 -25.14 -0.93 -5.06
CA ALA A 536 -24.93 -2.22 -4.42
C ALA A 536 -26.19 -2.79 -3.73
N LEU A 537 -27.12 -1.93 -3.31
CA LEU A 537 -28.25 -2.29 -2.46
C LEU A 537 -29.11 -3.44 -3.00
N ASP A 538 -29.44 -3.40 -4.30
CA ASP A 538 -30.25 -4.46 -4.93
C ASP A 538 -29.59 -5.85 -4.82
N ILE A 539 -28.25 -5.90 -4.88
CA ILE A 539 -27.50 -7.15 -4.78
C ILE A 539 -27.62 -7.70 -3.36
N TYR A 540 -27.41 -6.87 -2.35
CA TYR A 540 -27.54 -7.29 -0.95
C TYR A 540 -28.96 -7.71 -0.59
N GLN A 541 -29.97 -6.94 -0.99
CA GLN A 541 -31.37 -7.26 -0.77
C GLN A 541 -31.78 -8.59 -1.42
N LYS A 542 -31.36 -8.84 -2.67
CA LYS A 542 -31.64 -10.10 -3.35
C LYS A 542 -31.08 -11.31 -2.60
N ASN A 543 -29.96 -11.12 -1.92
CA ASN A 543 -29.29 -12.15 -1.13
C ASN A 543 -29.65 -12.10 0.37
N LYS A 544 -30.59 -11.24 0.78
CA LYS A 544 -30.99 -11.04 2.18
C LYS A 544 -29.82 -10.69 3.12
N LEU A 545 -28.79 -10.04 2.57
CA LEU A 545 -27.65 -9.56 3.34
C LEU A 545 -27.91 -8.13 3.80
N VAL A 546 -27.78 -7.87 5.10
CA VAL A 546 -28.06 -6.55 5.66
C VAL A 546 -26.98 -5.55 5.24
N LEU A 547 -27.38 -4.40 4.70
CA LEU A 547 -26.50 -3.27 4.40
C LEU A 547 -26.73 -2.13 5.41
N ILE A 548 -25.67 -1.64 6.04
CA ILE A 548 -25.71 -0.49 6.94
C ILE A 548 -24.79 0.59 6.37
N SER A 549 -25.35 1.65 5.79
CA SER A 549 -24.52 2.73 5.23
C SER A 549 -24.24 3.83 6.26
N PRO A 550 -22.95 4.16 6.50
CA PRO A 550 -22.56 5.24 7.41
C PRO A 550 -22.53 6.62 6.76
N GLY A 551 -22.71 6.74 5.44
CA GLY A 551 -22.58 8.03 4.73
C GLY A 551 -23.70 8.35 3.74
N ALA A 552 -24.63 7.41 3.48
CA ALA A 552 -25.68 7.61 2.50
C ALA A 552 -26.89 8.41 3.02
N VAL A 553 -26.88 9.72 2.76
CA VAL A 553 -27.93 10.66 3.17
C VAL A 553 -29.07 10.83 2.17
N THR A 554 -28.91 10.35 0.93
CA THR A 554 -29.87 10.64 -0.16
C THR A 554 -31.30 10.23 0.22
N GLU A 555 -32.27 11.04 -0.20
CA GLU A 555 -33.69 10.71 -0.05
C GLU A 555 -34.12 9.52 -0.91
N GLU A 556 -33.34 9.13 -1.93
CA GLU A 556 -33.61 7.94 -2.74
C GLU A 556 -33.65 6.63 -1.91
N LEU A 557 -32.94 6.64 -0.77
CA LEU A 557 -32.87 5.54 0.19
C LEU A 557 -33.90 5.69 1.33
N SER A 558 -34.80 6.68 1.28
CA SER A 558 -35.82 6.94 2.32
C SER A 558 -37.16 6.27 2.00
N GLY A 559 -37.97 5.99 3.04
CA GLY A 559 -39.29 5.35 2.89
C GLY A 559 -39.28 3.82 2.95
N GLU A 560 -40.45 3.20 2.82
CA GLU A 560 -40.62 1.72 2.78
C GLU A 560 -40.09 1.09 1.48
N LYS A 561 -40.05 1.89 0.41
CA LYS A 561 -39.55 1.50 -0.91
C LYS A 561 -38.55 2.54 -1.39
N LEU A 562 -37.58 2.11 -2.17
CA LEU A 562 -36.76 3.00 -2.99
C LEU A 562 -37.65 3.86 -3.89
N LEU A 563 -37.15 5.00 -4.36
CA LEU A 563 -37.88 5.79 -5.38
C LEU A 563 -38.14 5.01 -6.67
N SER A 564 -37.36 3.96 -6.92
CA SER A 564 -37.59 2.98 -7.99
C SER A 564 -38.74 1.99 -7.72
N GLY A 565 -39.42 2.07 -6.57
CA GLY A 565 -40.53 1.21 -6.16
C GLY A 565 -40.14 -0.14 -5.55
N LYS A 566 -38.84 -0.43 -5.38
CA LYS A 566 -38.34 -1.69 -4.81
C LYS A 566 -38.38 -1.68 -3.27
N PRO A 567 -38.68 -2.80 -2.60
CA PRO A 567 -38.64 -2.90 -1.13
C PRO A 567 -37.23 -2.69 -0.60
N LYS A 568 -37.11 -2.34 0.68
CA LYS A 568 -35.84 -1.96 1.32
C LYS A 568 -35.60 -2.70 2.64
N ASP A 569 -35.97 -3.97 2.67
CA ASP A 569 -36.09 -4.77 3.90
C ASP A 569 -34.74 -5.06 4.60
N PHE A 570 -33.63 -4.94 3.88
CA PHE A 570 -32.28 -5.27 4.34
C PHE A 570 -31.34 -4.06 4.32
N PHE A 571 -31.86 -2.84 4.50
CA PHE A 571 -31.00 -1.66 4.56
C PHE A 571 -31.32 -0.73 5.72
N PHE A 572 -30.24 -0.33 6.38
CA PHE A 572 -30.20 0.65 7.45
C PHE A 572 -29.16 1.73 7.13
N ARG A 573 -29.28 2.87 7.80
CA ARG A 573 -28.24 3.90 7.81
C ARG A 573 -28.12 4.48 9.20
N THR A 574 -26.91 4.88 9.56
CA THR A 574 -26.62 5.52 10.85
C THR A 574 -26.67 7.05 10.77
N VAL A 575 -26.66 7.60 9.56
CA VAL A 575 -26.76 9.05 9.33
C VAL A 575 -28.20 9.51 9.07
N PRO A 576 -28.55 10.73 9.52
CA PRO A 576 -29.79 11.40 9.14
C PRO A 576 -29.95 11.56 7.63
N ARG A 577 -31.17 11.90 7.22
CA ARG A 577 -31.52 12.12 5.81
C ARG A 577 -31.10 13.52 5.37
N ALA A 578 -30.90 13.72 4.07
CA ALA A 578 -30.61 15.03 3.49
C ALA A 578 -31.63 16.10 3.93
N GLU A 579 -32.92 15.73 4.04
CA GLU A 579 -33.98 16.60 4.57
C GLU A 579 -33.63 17.16 5.95
N THR A 580 -33.15 16.33 6.86
CA THR A 580 -32.81 16.74 8.22
C THR A 580 -31.65 17.74 8.22
N PHE A 581 -30.56 17.43 7.51
CA PHE A 581 -29.39 18.31 7.42
C PHE A 581 -29.73 19.67 6.83
N SER A 582 -30.40 19.62 5.68
CA SER A 582 -30.76 20.79 4.92
C SER A 582 -31.74 21.69 5.66
N LYS A 583 -32.68 21.12 6.43
CA LYS A 583 -33.58 21.87 7.30
C LYS A 583 -32.82 22.67 8.35
N TYR A 584 -31.97 22.01 9.15
CA TYR A 584 -31.23 22.70 10.23
C TYR A 584 -30.29 23.77 9.69
N LEU A 585 -29.62 23.51 8.57
CA LEU A 585 -28.73 24.49 7.94
C LEU A 585 -29.53 25.71 7.45
N ALA A 586 -30.68 25.51 6.83
CA ALA A 586 -31.55 26.60 6.37
C ALA A 586 -32.15 27.41 7.54
N GLU A 587 -32.60 26.73 8.60
CA GLU A 587 -33.12 27.38 9.83
C GLU A 587 -32.05 28.24 10.49
N TYR A 588 -30.83 27.74 10.64
CA TYR A 588 -29.72 28.53 11.17
C TYR A 588 -29.46 29.78 10.33
N LEU A 589 -29.33 29.63 9.01
CA LEU A 589 -29.01 30.76 8.14
C LEU A 589 -30.10 31.84 8.12
N ARG A 590 -31.37 31.43 8.06
CA ARG A 590 -32.50 32.38 8.07
C ARG A 590 -32.69 33.04 9.42
N GLN A 591 -32.72 32.26 10.49
CA GLN A 591 -33.20 32.72 11.80
C GLN A 591 -32.08 33.20 12.72
N LYS A 592 -30.85 32.72 12.55
CA LYS A 592 -29.69 33.10 13.38
C LYS A 592 -28.71 34.00 12.63
N ALA A 593 -28.36 33.65 11.40
CA ALA A 593 -27.41 34.43 10.59
C ALA A 593 -28.06 35.57 9.78
N GLY A 594 -29.40 35.65 9.74
CA GLY A 594 -30.15 36.70 9.06
C GLY A 594 -30.02 36.72 7.53
N GLN A 595 -29.62 35.60 6.92
CA GLN A 595 -29.29 35.55 5.49
C GLN A 595 -30.55 35.40 4.64
N GLU A 596 -30.79 36.29 3.67
CA GLU A 596 -31.99 36.29 2.82
C GLU A 596 -31.80 35.57 1.48
N LYS A 597 -30.59 35.60 0.94
CA LYS A 597 -30.25 34.99 -0.33
C LYS A 597 -29.18 33.92 -0.16
N ALA A 598 -29.32 32.84 -0.93
CA ALA A 598 -28.32 31.77 -0.97
C ALA A 598 -27.97 31.42 -2.40
N VAL A 599 -26.67 31.26 -2.67
CA VAL A 599 -26.13 30.72 -3.90
C VAL A 599 -25.60 29.33 -3.58
N ILE A 600 -26.12 28.30 -4.25
CA ILE A 600 -25.81 26.90 -3.93
C ILE A 600 -24.94 26.29 -5.00
N PHE A 601 -23.86 25.65 -4.56
CA PHE A 601 -22.91 24.92 -5.38
C PHE A 601 -22.95 23.44 -5.04
N TYR A 602 -23.22 22.62 -6.05
CA TYR A 602 -23.46 21.18 -5.88
C TYR A 602 -23.06 20.41 -7.15
N ASN A 603 -23.00 19.08 -7.06
CA ASN A 603 -22.87 18.18 -8.20
C ASN A 603 -24.22 17.48 -8.48
N ASP A 604 -24.75 17.70 -9.68
CA ASP A 604 -25.98 17.06 -10.18
C ASP A 604 -25.78 15.59 -10.55
N ASN A 605 -24.55 15.15 -10.81
CA ASN A 605 -24.21 13.75 -11.08
C ASN A 605 -24.02 12.91 -9.80
N SER A 606 -24.30 13.48 -8.62
CA SER A 606 -24.09 12.85 -7.32
C SER A 606 -25.38 12.82 -6.52
N SER A 607 -25.91 11.62 -6.27
CA SER A 607 -27.13 11.46 -5.44
C SER A 607 -26.98 12.08 -4.05
N PHE A 608 -25.75 12.15 -3.51
CA PHE A 608 -25.46 12.83 -2.25
C PHE A 608 -25.65 14.34 -2.37
N SER A 609 -24.92 14.97 -3.28
CA SER A 609 -24.87 16.43 -3.42
C SER A 609 -26.18 17.00 -3.94
N TYR A 610 -26.78 16.32 -4.93
CA TYR A 610 -28.09 16.67 -5.48
C TYR A 610 -29.20 16.62 -4.43
N SER A 611 -29.25 15.57 -3.60
CA SER A 611 -30.28 15.45 -2.56
C SER A 611 -30.17 16.56 -1.52
N LEU A 612 -28.95 16.95 -1.12
CA LEU A 612 -28.73 18.07 -0.18
C LEU A 612 -29.17 19.40 -0.79
N TRP A 613 -28.77 19.68 -2.04
CA TRP A 613 -29.20 20.87 -2.78
C TRP A 613 -30.74 20.98 -2.85
N ARG A 614 -31.40 19.88 -3.23
CA ARG A 614 -32.86 19.84 -3.39
C ARG A 614 -33.56 20.14 -2.07
N GLU A 615 -33.21 19.42 -1.00
CA GLU A 615 -33.87 19.58 0.29
C GLU A 615 -33.50 20.91 0.97
N TYR A 616 -32.31 21.46 0.71
CA TYR A 616 -31.92 22.79 1.20
C TYR A 616 -32.72 23.87 0.50
N THR A 617 -32.83 23.81 -0.83
CA THR A 617 -33.62 24.75 -1.62
C THR A 617 -35.07 24.77 -1.11
N LYS A 618 -35.67 23.60 -0.94
CA LYS A 618 -37.03 23.44 -0.39
C LYS A 618 -37.16 24.06 1.01
N SER A 619 -36.21 23.77 1.91
CA SER A 619 -36.27 24.24 3.30
C SER A 619 -36.05 25.75 3.41
N PHE A 620 -35.07 26.29 2.68
CA PHE A 620 -34.73 27.70 2.68
C PHE A 620 -35.85 28.56 2.07
N THR A 621 -36.45 28.11 0.96
CA THR A 621 -37.60 28.79 0.35
C THR A 621 -38.87 28.72 1.22
N LYS A 622 -39.10 27.63 1.95
CA LYS A 622 -40.19 27.55 2.93
C LYS A 622 -40.06 28.59 4.05
N LEU A 623 -38.84 28.99 4.37
CA LEU A 623 -38.50 30.05 5.33
C LEU A 623 -38.37 31.43 4.66
N GLU A 624 -39.01 31.62 3.50
CA GLU A 624 -39.01 32.87 2.71
C GLU A 624 -37.63 33.31 2.21
N GLY A 625 -36.63 32.41 2.23
CA GLY A 625 -35.32 32.65 1.65
C GLY A 625 -35.31 32.49 0.12
N LYS A 626 -34.51 33.31 -0.57
CA LYS A 626 -34.38 33.27 -2.02
C LYS A 626 -33.12 32.52 -2.46
N VAL A 627 -33.28 31.43 -3.20
CA VAL A 627 -32.16 30.76 -3.86
C VAL A 627 -31.86 31.44 -5.19
N VAL A 628 -30.62 31.83 -5.39
CA VAL A 628 -30.13 32.45 -6.63
C VAL A 628 -29.42 31.39 -7.47
N ASN A 629 -29.84 31.25 -8.72
CA ASN A 629 -29.31 30.25 -9.62
C ASN A 629 -28.15 30.82 -10.46
N ILE A 630 -26.96 30.27 -10.29
CA ILE A 630 -25.78 30.51 -11.15
C ILE A 630 -25.24 29.20 -11.72
N SER A 631 -26.16 28.33 -12.18
CA SER A 631 -25.92 26.94 -12.60
C SER A 631 -24.76 26.68 -13.56
N GLU A 632 -24.21 27.71 -14.23
CA GLU A 632 -23.03 27.59 -15.08
C GLU A 632 -21.73 27.25 -14.32
N TYR A 633 -21.66 27.52 -13.01
CA TYR A 633 -20.47 27.26 -12.18
C TYR A 633 -20.61 25.98 -11.35
N LYS A 634 -20.21 24.84 -11.93
CA LYS A 634 -20.26 23.53 -11.27
C LYS A 634 -18.97 23.22 -10.51
N LEU A 635 -19.06 22.85 -9.23
CA LEU A 635 -17.89 22.55 -8.38
C LEU A 635 -17.02 21.42 -8.93
N TYR A 636 -17.59 20.44 -9.62
CA TYR A 636 -16.86 19.31 -10.17
C TYR A 636 -16.11 19.63 -11.49
N ASN A 637 -16.20 20.87 -11.99
CA ASN A 637 -15.48 21.26 -13.20
C ASN A 637 -13.97 21.41 -12.90
N PRO A 638 -13.08 20.72 -13.64
CA PRO A 638 -11.63 20.85 -13.44
C PRO A 638 -11.12 22.29 -13.67
N ASN A 639 -11.82 23.09 -14.49
CA ASN A 639 -11.48 24.48 -14.79
C ASN A 639 -12.32 25.48 -13.97
N PHE A 640 -12.72 25.13 -12.75
CA PHE A 640 -13.56 25.96 -11.89
C PHE A 640 -12.91 27.32 -11.59
N ASN A 641 -13.46 28.40 -12.16
CA ASN A 641 -12.90 29.74 -12.01
C ASN A 641 -13.50 30.47 -10.80
N VAL A 642 -12.86 30.33 -9.65
CA VAL A 642 -13.28 30.94 -8.38
C VAL A 642 -13.46 32.46 -8.47
N LYS A 643 -12.60 33.16 -9.23
CA LYS A 643 -12.67 34.63 -9.35
C LYS A 643 -13.97 35.05 -10.05
N LYS A 644 -14.28 34.43 -11.20
CA LYS A 644 -15.53 34.69 -11.93
C LYS A 644 -16.77 34.36 -11.10
N VAL A 645 -16.71 33.25 -10.35
CA VAL A 645 -17.80 32.86 -9.44
C VAL A 645 -18.09 33.96 -8.43
N LEU A 646 -17.06 34.48 -7.75
CA LEU A 646 -17.23 35.53 -6.76
C LEU A 646 -17.65 36.87 -7.37
N GLU A 647 -17.20 37.18 -8.60
CA GLU A 647 -17.70 38.32 -9.37
C GLU A 647 -19.20 38.18 -9.64
N GLU A 648 -19.67 37.01 -10.06
CA GLU A 648 -21.10 36.78 -10.33
C GLU A 648 -21.95 36.82 -9.06
N VAL A 649 -21.47 36.22 -7.96
CA VAL A 649 -22.13 36.32 -6.65
C VAL A 649 -22.28 37.78 -6.23
N SER A 650 -21.24 38.60 -6.41
CA SER A 650 -21.29 40.00 -5.96
C SER A 650 -22.34 40.83 -6.69
N LYS A 651 -22.70 40.49 -7.93
CA LYS A 651 -23.81 41.13 -8.67
C LYS A 651 -25.19 40.86 -8.06
N GLN A 652 -25.32 39.81 -7.24
CA GLN A 652 -26.58 39.41 -6.63
C GLN A 652 -26.86 40.12 -5.29
N GLY A 653 -25.91 40.95 -4.83
CA GLY A 653 -25.90 41.57 -3.50
C GLY A 653 -25.40 40.61 -2.43
N GLU A 654 -25.79 40.86 -1.16
CA GLU A 654 -25.44 39.96 -0.06
C GLU A 654 -26.12 38.58 -0.26
N ALA A 655 -25.31 37.53 -0.38
CA ALA A 655 -25.78 36.16 -0.52
C ALA A 655 -24.81 35.18 0.17
N THR A 656 -25.37 34.21 0.89
CA THR A 656 -24.60 33.09 1.46
C THR A 656 -24.16 32.13 0.37
N LEU A 657 -22.92 31.66 0.44
CA LEU A 657 -22.42 30.56 -0.40
C LEU A 657 -22.71 29.23 0.30
N VAL A 658 -23.56 28.40 -0.30
CA VAL A 658 -23.89 27.07 0.21
C VAL A 658 -23.16 26.03 -0.62
N LEU A 659 -22.32 25.23 0.03
CA LEU A 659 -21.38 24.32 -0.62
C LEU A 659 -21.71 22.87 -0.25
N PHE A 660 -22.07 22.08 -1.26
CA PHE A 660 -22.29 20.64 -1.14
C PHE A 660 -21.32 19.89 -2.08
N PRO A 661 -20.02 19.89 -1.80
CA PRO A 661 -19.09 19.08 -2.58
C PRO A 661 -19.39 17.59 -2.40
N ASP A 662 -19.03 16.80 -3.40
CA ASP A 662 -19.10 15.35 -3.27
C ASP A 662 -18.14 14.82 -2.23
N ALA A 663 -18.45 13.63 -1.72
CA ALA A 663 -17.64 12.87 -0.78
C ALA A 663 -16.31 12.38 -1.42
N GLN A 664 -15.47 13.31 -1.88
CA GLN A 664 -14.12 13.06 -2.42
C GLN A 664 -14.10 12.13 -3.64
N VAL A 665 -15.03 12.35 -4.57
CA VAL A 665 -15.11 11.58 -5.84
C VAL A 665 -14.41 12.32 -6.98
N ASN A 666 -14.29 13.65 -6.89
CA ASN A 666 -13.77 14.54 -7.93
C ASN A 666 -13.20 15.82 -7.30
N TYR A 667 -12.84 16.80 -8.15
CA TYR A 667 -12.31 18.11 -7.77
C TYR A 667 -13.24 19.01 -6.93
N ALA A 668 -14.50 18.61 -6.66
CA ALA A 668 -15.49 19.45 -6.01
C ALA A 668 -15.09 19.90 -4.60
N LEU A 669 -14.42 19.04 -3.82
CA LEU A 669 -13.95 19.42 -2.49
C LEU A 669 -12.86 20.49 -2.58
N ASP A 670 -11.84 20.29 -3.41
CA ASP A 670 -10.75 21.25 -3.56
C ASP A 670 -11.23 22.59 -4.14
N ASN A 671 -12.16 22.54 -5.11
CA ASN A 671 -12.80 23.74 -5.64
C ASN A 671 -13.64 24.46 -4.59
N ALA A 672 -14.35 23.73 -3.71
CA ALA A 672 -15.05 24.32 -2.58
C ALA A 672 -14.08 24.99 -1.59
N LEU A 673 -12.96 24.33 -1.25
CA LEU A 673 -11.92 24.88 -0.38
C LEU A 673 -11.28 26.16 -0.97
N ASN A 674 -10.99 26.16 -2.27
CA ASN A 674 -10.49 27.34 -2.98
C ASN A 674 -11.49 28.50 -2.98
N LEU A 675 -12.79 28.19 -3.12
CA LEU A 675 -13.85 29.19 -3.03
C LEU A 675 -13.97 29.77 -1.61
N ILE A 676 -13.87 28.93 -0.57
CA ILE A 676 -13.84 29.37 0.83
C ILE A 676 -12.69 30.35 1.06
N LYS A 677 -11.48 29.97 0.62
CA LYS A 677 -10.26 30.80 0.74
C LYS A 677 -10.42 32.13 0.02
N ALA A 678 -10.87 32.12 -1.23
CA ALA A 678 -11.03 33.35 -2.02
C ALA A 678 -12.18 34.24 -1.56
N ASN A 679 -13.23 33.67 -0.94
CA ASN A 679 -14.30 34.45 -0.32
C ASN A 679 -13.74 35.36 0.79
N ASN A 680 -12.73 34.90 1.52
CA ASN A 680 -11.97 35.69 2.51
C ASN A 680 -12.89 36.41 3.52
N GLY A 681 -13.88 35.69 4.07
CA GLY A 681 -14.81 36.21 5.08
C GLY A 681 -15.87 37.21 4.58
N ARG A 682 -15.94 37.48 3.27
CA ARG A 682 -16.89 38.44 2.69
C ARG A 682 -18.34 37.99 2.89
N ASN A 683 -18.67 36.81 2.35
CA ASN A 683 -19.99 36.20 2.47
C ASN A 683 -20.01 35.13 3.56
N TRP A 684 -21.21 34.84 4.10
CA TRP A 684 -21.42 33.60 4.84
C TRP A 684 -21.16 32.40 3.95
N ILE A 685 -20.58 31.35 4.56
CA ILE A 685 -20.37 30.07 3.93
C ILE A 685 -21.11 29.03 4.76
N ALA A 686 -21.89 28.20 4.09
CA ALA A 686 -22.60 27.10 4.70
C ALA A 686 -22.33 25.80 3.94
N GLY A 687 -22.34 24.65 4.61
CA GLY A 687 -22.18 23.39 3.92
C GLY A 687 -22.40 22.15 4.77
N GLY A 688 -22.28 21.00 4.12
CA GLY A 688 -22.37 19.69 4.76
C GLY A 688 -21.04 19.22 5.36
N TRP A 689 -21.10 18.08 6.06
CA TRP A 689 -19.95 17.51 6.77
C TRP A 689 -18.76 17.16 5.88
N THR A 690 -18.91 17.08 4.55
CA THR A 690 -17.77 16.90 3.64
C THR A 690 -16.71 18.00 3.83
N LEU A 691 -17.14 19.19 4.26
CA LEU A 691 -16.26 20.30 4.61
C LEU A 691 -15.78 20.25 6.07
N TYR A 692 -16.26 19.34 6.90
CA TYR A 692 -15.74 19.10 8.25
C TYR A 692 -14.47 18.25 8.17
N ASN A 693 -13.41 18.84 7.61
CA ASN A 693 -12.14 18.21 7.28
C ASN A 693 -10.98 19.10 7.75
N PRO A 694 -9.84 18.55 8.22
CA PRO A 694 -8.65 19.33 8.58
C PRO A 694 -8.19 20.33 7.50
N LYS A 695 -8.34 20.01 6.21
CA LYS A 695 -8.03 20.92 5.10
C LYS A 695 -8.84 22.22 5.15
N THR A 696 -10.09 22.16 5.61
CA THR A 696 -10.94 23.35 5.77
C THR A 696 -10.42 24.29 6.85
N LEU A 697 -9.84 23.75 7.93
CA LEU A 697 -9.19 24.56 8.96
C LEU A 697 -7.84 25.10 8.48
N ALA A 698 -7.10 24.34 7.67
CA ALA A 698 -5.79 24.73 7.17
C ALA A 698 -5.83 25.88 6.14
N ILE A 699 -6.93 26.04 5.40
CA ILE A 699 -7.07 27.11 4.39
C ILE A 699 -7.41 28.48 4.97
N ALA A 700 -7.71 28.59 6.27
CA ALA A 700 -8.31 29.77 6.87
C ALA A 700 -7.55 30.26 8.11
N ASP A 701 -7.22 31.55 8.16
CA ASP A 701 -7.02 32.26 9.43
C ASP A 701 -8.32 32.15 10.25
N LEU A 702 -8.24 31.99 11.57
CA LEU A 702 -9.40 31.78 12.46
C LEU A 702 -10.50 32.84 12.24
N LYS A 703 -10.11 34.08 11.90
CA LYS A 703 -11.05 35.17 11.56
C LYS A 703 -11.90 34.89 10.32
N LEU A 704 -11.40 34.11 9.36
CA LEU A 704 -12.12 33.77 8.14
C LEU A 704 -13.23 32.74 8.37
N LEU A 705 -13.20 32.04 9.52
CA LEU A 705 -14.15 30.99 9.88
C LEU A 705 -15.36 31.52 10.68
N GLU A 706 -15.37 32.79 11.10
CA GLU A 706 -16.48 33.37 11.89
C GLU A 706 -17.84 33.28 11.17
N LYS A 707 -17.83 33.31 9.84
CA LYS A 707 -19.02 33.17 9.00
C LYS A 707 -19.12 31.81 8.30
N LEU A 708 -18.45 30.78 8.83
CA LEU A 708 -18.55 29.41 8.33
C LEU A 708 -19.50 28.59 9.23
N VAL A 709 -20.50 27.97 8.61
CA VAL A 709 -21.46 27.10 9.30
C VAL A 709 -21.50 25.75 8.62
N LEU A 710 -21.15 24.70 9.35
CA LEU A 710 -21.20 23.33 8.85
C LEU A 710 -22.23 22.53 9.64
N VAL A 711 -23.04 21.75 8.93
CA VAL A 711 -23.93 20.77 9.55
C VAL A 711 -23.26 19.40 9.52
N VAL A 712 -23.14 18.76 10.70
CA VAL A 712 -22.49 17.46 10.90
C VAL A 712 -23.45 16.48 11.56
N PRO A 713 -23.36 15.17 11.26
CA PRO A 713 -24.26 14.16 11.84
C PRO A 713 -23.98 13.95 13.32
N TRP A 714 -22.75 14.21 13.74
CA TRP A 714 -22.24 13.99 15.08
C TRP A 714 -21.08 14.96 15.36
N HIS A 715 -20.90 15.35 16.62
CA HIS A 715 -19.78 16.17 17.06
C HIS A 715 -19.36 15.76 18.48
N PRO A 716 -18.06 15.66 18.80
CA PRO A 716 -17.58 15.14 20.09
C PRO A 716 -18.10 15.93 21.30
N LEU A 717 -18.28 17.25 21.15
CA LEU A 717 -18.81 18.11 22.23
C LEU A 717 -20.28 17.83 22.58
N ASN A 718 -21.03 17.21 21.67
CA ASN A 718 -22.46 16.91 21.84
C ASN A 718 -22.73 15.39 21.75
N SER A 719 -21.69 14.57 21.96
CA SER A 719 -21.84 13.11 21.88
C SER A 719 -22.77 12.61 23.00
N PRO A 720 -23.76 11.75 22.70
CA PRO A 720 -24.58 11.11 23.73
C PRO A 720 -23.76 10.13 24.58
N ASN A 721 -22.63 9.65 24.04
CA ASN A 721 -21.64 8.86 24.76
C ASN A 721 -20.34 9.69 24.89
N PRO A 722 -20.11 10.38 26.02
CA PRO A 722 -18.92 11.21 26.20
C PRO A 722 -17.64 10.37 26.32
N ASP A 723 -17.74 9.10 26.73
CA ASP A 723 -16.59 8.24 26.90
C ASP A 723 -16.07 7.70 25.57
N PHE A 724 -16.94 7.52 24.57
CA PHE A 724 -16.53 7.19 23.20
C PHE A 724 -15.47 8.15 22.67
N SER A 725 -15.69 9.47 22.79
CA SER A 725 -14.73 10.48 22.31
C SER A 725 -13.39 10.41 23.06
N LYS A 726 -13.42 10.18 24.39
CA LYS A 726 -12.21 10.07 25.22
C LYS A 726 -11.42 8.80 24.87
N HIS A 727 -12.11 7.68 24.74
CA HIS A 727 -11.52 6.40 24.36
C HIS A 727 -10.93 6.46 22.96
N THR A 728 -11.65 7.08 22.01
CA THR A 728 -11.15 7.33 20.66
C THR A 728 -9.86 8.15 20.71
N GLN A 729 -9.83 9.25 21.46
CA GLN A 729 -8.64 10.08 21.58
C GLN A 729 -7.46 9.34 22.21
N ARG A 730 -7.71 8.52 23.23
CA ARG A 730 -6.67 7.70 23.87
C ARG A 730 -6.15 6.62 22.93
N LEU A 731 -7.04 5.89 22.25
CA LEU A 731 -6.70 4.81 21.34
C LEU A 731 -6.00 5.33 20.09
N TRP A 732 -6.59 6.33 19.41
CA TRP A 732 -6.16 6.84 18.09
C TRP A 732 -5.28 8.09 18.15
N GLY A 733 -5.15 8.75 19.30
CA GLY A 733 -4.31 9.95 19.45
C GLY A 733 -4.92 11.19 18.80
N LYS A 734 -6.18 11.12 18.41
CA LYS A 734 -6.93 12.17 17.73
C LYS A 734 -8.40 12.13 18.12
N THR A 735 -9.03 13.29 18.06
CA THR A 735 -10.47 13.41 18.30
C THR A 735 -11.26 12.63 17.24
N ALA A 736 -12.33 11.97 17.66
CA ALA A 736 -13.23 11.27 16.75
C ALA A 736 -13.79 12.23 15.69
N SER A 737 -13.78 11.79 14.43
CA SER A 737 -14.54 12.45 13.36
C SER A 737 -15.97 11.89 13.31
N PRO A 738 -16.91 12.55 12.61
CA PRO A 738 -18.23 11.99 12.38
C PRO A 738 -18.22 10.70 11.55
N ASN A 739 -17.12 10.37 10.88
CA ASN A 739 -16.95 9.08 10.19
C ASN A 739 -16.44 7.99 11.14
N THR A 740 -15.75 8.35 12.24
CA THR A 740 -15.32 7.42 13.29
C THR A 740 -16.46 7.04 14.21
N ALA A 741 -17.30 8.01 14.56
CA ALA A 741 -18.51 7.81 15.37
C ALA A 741 -19.61 7.13 14.56
#